data_AF-A0A7H9BFY4-F1
#
_entry.id   AF-A0A7H9BFY4-F1
#
_cell.length_a   1.000
_cell.length_b   1.000
_cell.length_c   1.000
_cell.angle_alpha   90.00
_cell.angle_beta   90.00
_cell.angle_gamma   90.00
#
_symmetry.space_group_name_H-M   'P 1'
#
loop_
_entity.id
_entity.type
_entity.pdbx_description
1 polymer ?
#
loop_
_entity_poly.entity_id
_entity_poly.type
_entity_poly.pdbx_seq_one_letter_code
_entity_poly.pdbx_strand_id
1 'polypeptide(L)'
;MSKLPQNWANSPIGSICTLNNGRAFKPTEWSETGLPIVRIQNLNKANAPFNYFKGDFDEKYHLKGGELLFAWSGTPGTSFGAHVWSGGEAVLNQHIFKIDFDEFFLDKRFFRHAINQTLDTLIDIAHGGVGLRHVTKGKFESTEIAVPPLPEQKRIADKLDATLARVDACRARLERVQPILKRFRQSVLAAATSGQLTADWREQQGHGHAGNDDKELQGNTHAGQLSQTSPYNEIARRTSLTRNTIKKWLRTDSATEPRYRRKSSQTKLSPFIPQLVKALQTDLHRPKRDRRTAKVLFQELVTAGFGGDYSRVTAFIRHWRTQTMGHHLKSAFVPLRFALGEAFQFDWSEEHAFIGGIHRKVLLAHMKLCASRAFALMAYPSQSHEMLFDAHTRAFQMLGGVPLRGIYDNMKTAVDKVLPGKERIINARFHAMTAHYLFDTEFCNVASGWEKGIVEKNVQDRRRHIWQAALALKFASFDELNAWLEQQCQLAWQQLRHPEYPELTLAELRQDEQLHMMPFPGAFDGYTEVLARVSSTCLITFQRNRYSVPCHWANQMVSVQQGEPIRVTHHKASYPVVADARKQQAFEVMQIRKVIRIEKTGSQERSEEVLPFYALRHGAENDGPDFYWHASREASPRQDDKGTDLELHLVDLNFNPVRPSAEVLSLELLCSNRDLPELIPFGGSQAGSNTDFTLPGHSVVKRVKLLRKPTGSLRTPNKRGLQWRLVSHLSLNYLSLIESGRSALQEMLSLYNQTDSPVNARQIQGLYAIESAPAVTRVSGRNFSGFVRGTDITLTMDGEYYVGGSIYLFASALERFFALYCSPNSFTRLCIKTKQQNGVVASWPARAGEALVI
;
A
#
# COMPACT_ATOMS: atom_id res chain seq x y z
N MET A 1 43.24 -31.43 12.25
CA MET A 1 42.80 -30.82 13.51
C MET A 1 43.18 -29.35 13.48
N SER A 2 42.23 -28.43 13.68
CA SER A 2 42.55 -27.00 13.85
C SER A 2 43.23 -26.81 15.20
N LYS A 3 44.36 -26.10 15.26
CA LYS A 3 44.93 -25.65 16.53
C LYS A 3 43.89 -24.75 17.24
N LEU A 4 43.75 -24.92 18.55
CA LEU A 4 42.89 -24.05 19.37
C LEU A 4 43.35 -22.58 19.28
N PRO A 5 42.46 -21.61 19.50
CA PRO A 5 42.85 -20.21 19.59
C PRO A 5 43.87 -19.98 20.70
N GLN A 6 44.68 -18.94 20.54
CA GLN A 6 45.70 -18.58 21.53
C GLN A 6 45.06 -18.33 22.91
N ASN A 7 45.69 -18.85 23.96
CA ASN A 7 45.24 -18.83 25.37
C ASN A 7 44.03 -19.72 25.71
N TRP A 8 43.64 -20.68 24.86
CA TRP A 8 42.69 -21.74 25.22
C TRP A 8 43.43 -22.99 25.69
N ALA A 9 42.98 -23.61 26.79
CA ALA A 9 43.49 -24.89 27.28
C ALA A 9 42.51 -26.03 26.96
N ASN A 10 42.98 -27.25 26.78
CA ASN A 10 42.15 -28.45 26.94
C ASN A 10 42.33 -28.97 28.37
N SER A 11 41.23 -29.36 29.00
CA SER A 11 41.24 -29.96 30.35
C SER A 11 40.23 -31.11 30.43
N PRO A 12 40.58 -32.25 31.03
CA PRO A 12 39.61 -33.26 31.43
C PRO A 12 38.61 -32.67 32.45
N ILE A 13 37.32 -32.96 32.31
CA ILE A 13 36.29 -32.41 33.21
C ILE A 13 36.58 -32.72 34.69
N GLY A 14 37.12 -33.90 34.99
CA GLY A 14 37.46 -34.31 36.36
C GLY A 14 38.65 -33.56 36.99
N SER A 15 39.45 -32.81 36.22
CA SER A 15 40.53 -31.99 36.78
C SER A 15 40.07 -30.58 37.18
N ILE A 16 38.82 -30.21 36.88
CA ILE A 16 38.28 -28.85 37.06
C ILE A 16 36.94 -28.82 37.83
N CYS A 17 36.41 -29.99 38.23
CA CYS A 17 35.22 -30.08 39.08
C CYS A 17 35.21 -31.36 39.93
N THR A 18 34.36 -31.36 40.97
CA THR A 18 34.06 -32.52 41.82
C THR A 18 32.65 -33.01 41.55
N LEU A 19 32.46 -34.34 41.50
CA LEU A 19 31.18 -34.98 41.16
C LEU A 19 30.60 -35.73 42.36
N ASN A 20 29.51 -35.18 42.90
CA ASN A 20 28.77 -35.70 44.04
C ASN A 20 27.50 -36.42 43.57
N ASN A 21 27.43 -37.74 43.76
CA ASN A 21 26.30 -38.57 43.31
C ASN A 21 25.12 -38.48 44.29
N GLY A 22 23.90 -38.37 43.76
CA GLY A 22 22.68 -38.37 44.57
C GLY A 22 22.39 -39.69 45.30
N ARG A 23 21.46 -39.62 46.26
CA ARG A 23 21.02 -40.75 47.10
C ARG A 23 19.93 -41.56 46.42
N ALA A 24 19.94 -42.89 46.61
CA ALA A 24 18.83 -43.75 46.23
C ALA A 24 17.69 -43.63 47.27
N PHE A 25 16.63 -42.88 46.95
CA PHE A 25 15.42 -42.80 47.79
C PHE A 25 14.43 -43.90 47.42
N LYS A 26 14.16 -44.84 48.35
CA LYS A 26 13.18 -45.90 48.13
C LYS A 26 11.76 -45.36 48.20
N PRO A 27 10.76 -45.97 47.53
CA PRO A 27 9.36 -45.54 47.64
C PRO A 27 8.80 -45.51 49.06
N THR A 28 9.32 -46.38 49.94
CA THR A 28 8.99 -46.42 51.38
C THR A 28 9.49 -45.21 52.18
N GLU A 29 10.35 -44.37 51.59
CA GLU A 29 10.91 -43.17 52.20
C GLU A 29 10.27 -41.89 51.64
N TRP A 30 9.31 -42.02 50.71
CA TRP A 30 8.59 -40.87 50.16
C TRP A 30 7.53 -40.39 51.15
N SER A 31 7.36 -39.08 51.23
CA SER A 31 6.33 -38.41 52.01
C SER A 31 5.49 -37.50 51.11
N GLU A 32 4.34 -37.08 51.63
CA GLU A 32 3.48 -36.04 51.02
C GLU A 32 3.99 -34.62 51.33
N THR A 33 4.90 -34.47 52.30
CA THR A 33 5.47 -33.18 52.74
C THR A 33 6.97 -33.29 52.93
N GLY A 34 7.71 -32.18 52.87
CA GLY A 34 9.17 -32.13 53.06
C GLY A 34 9.89 -31.54 51.85
N LEU A 35 11.17 -31.87 51.67
CA LEU A 35 11.96 -31.38 50.54
C LEU A 35 11.66 -32.20 49.27
N PRO A 36 11.52 -31.56 48.09
CA PRO A 36 11.31 -32.27 46.84
C PRO A 36 12.53 -33.12 46.46
N ILE A 37 12.29 -34.34 45.99
CA ILE A 37 13.30 -35.27 45.48
C ILE A 37 13.50 -34.99 43.98
N VAL A 38 14.64 -34.42 43.61
CA VAL A 38 14.96 -34.10 42.21
C VAL A 38 15.39 -35.37 41.49
N ARG A 39 14.58 -35.79 40.51
CA ARG A 39 14.87 -36.91 39.59
C ARG A 39 15.06 -36.40 38.16
N ILE A 40 15.61 -37.26 37.30
CA ILE A 40 15.90 -36.91 35.89
C ILE A 40 14.67 -36.35 35.17
N GLN A 41 13.46 -36.88 35.42
CA GLN A 41 12.23 -36.36 34.83
C GLN A 41 11.98 -34.87 35.14
N ASN A 42 12.38 -34.40 36.33
CA ASN A 42 12.17 -33.04 36.80
C ASN A 42 13.19 -32.05 36.17
N LEU A 43 14.32 -32.54 35.67
CA LEU A 43 15.29 -31.74 34.91
C LEU A 43 14.87 -31.49 33.45
N ASN A 44 14.00 -32.35 32.91
CA ASN A 44 13.61 -32.37 31.50
C ASN A 44 12.17 -31.88 31.26
N LYS A 45 11.32 -31.90 32.29
CA LYS A 45 9.94 -31.43 32.25
C LYS A 45 9.68 -30.56 33.47
N ALA A 46 9.60 -29.24 33.27
CA ALA A 46 9.37 -28.26 34.34
C ALA A 46 8.09 -28.56 35.17
N ASN A 47 7.08 -29.16 34.54
CA ASN A 47 5.80 -29.50 35.16
C ASN A 47 5.73 -30.97 35.65
N ALA A 48 6.85 -31.70 35.72
CA ALA A 48 6.84 -33.07 36.23
C ALA A 48 6.63 -33.10 37.76
N PRO A 49 5.78 -34.01 38.28
CA PRO A 49 5.54 -34.10 39.71
C PRO A 49 6.80 -34.52 40.48
N PHE A 50 6.94 -33.98 41.68
CA PHE A 50 7.95 -34.35 42.66
C PHE A 50 7.38 -35.41 43.62
N ASN A 51 8.27 -36.27 44.13
CA ASN A 51 8.05 -36.94 45.42
C ASN A 51 8.81 -36.13 46.47
N TYR A 52 8.42 -36.22 47.75
CA TYR A 52 9.07 -35.48 48.83
C TYR A 52 9.77 -36.42 49.81
N PHE A 53 10.80 -35.92 50.50
CA PHE A 53 11.51 -36.60 51.57
C PHE A 53 11.45 -35.76 52.85
N LYS A 54 11.23 -36.43 53.99
CA LYS A 54 11.14 -35.80 55.31
C LYS A 54 11.87 -36.66 56.33
N GLY A 55 13.11 -36.28 56.61
CA GLY A 55 14.04 -36.96 57.51
C GLY A 55 15.45 -36.40 57.29
N ASP A 56 16.41 -36.91 58.05
CA ASP A 56 17.79 -36.44 57.96
C ASP A 56 18.48 -36.92 56.68
N PHE A 57 19.36 -36.07 56.14
CA PHE A 57 20.20 -36.37 54.99
C PHE A 57 21.58 -35.75 55.16
N ASP A 58 22.58 -36.34 54.52
CA ASP A 58 23.93 -35.79 54.40
C ASP A 58 23.90 -34.55 53.48
N GLU A 59 24.55 -33.46 53.89
CA GLU A 59 24.56 -32.16 53.17
C GLU A 59 25.03 -32.30 51.71
N LYS A 60 25.83 -33.32 51.36
CA LYS A 60 26.21 -33.59 49.96
C LYS A 60 25.03 -33.94 49.04
N TYR A 61 23.87 -34.30 49.60
CA TYR A 61 22.63 -34.55 48.87
C TYR A 61 21.72 -33.31 48.83
N HIS A 62 22.05 -32.25 49.56
CA HIS A 62 21.30 -31.00 49.57
C HIS A 62 21.51 -30.25 48.26
N LEU A 63 20.40 -29.80 47.66
CA LEU A 63 20.38 -28.96 46.47
C LEU A 63 19.82 -27.58 46.78
N LYS A 64 20.48 -26.56 46.26
CA LYS A 64 20.02 -25.17 46.28
C LYS A 64 19.85 -24.64 44.86
N GLY A 65 18.95 -23.67 44.69
CA GLY A 65 18.72 -23.04 43.38
C GLY A 65 20.00 -22.45 42.80
N GLY A 66 20.26 -22.71 41.52
CA GLY A 66 21.46 -22.27 40.81
C GLY A 66 22.62 -23.26 40.79
N GLU A 67 22.48 -24.46 41.36
CA GLU A 67 23.49 -25.52 41.30
C GLU A 67 23.53 -26.25 39.94
N LEU A 68 24.72 -26.71 39.53
CA LEU A 68 24.92 -27.41 38.26
C LEU A 68 24.81 -28.92 38.47
N LEU A 69 23.96 -29.56 37.67
CA LEU A 69 23.62 -30.99 37.74
C LEU A 69 23.93 -31.68 36.41
N PHE A 70 24.34 -32.95 36.45
CA PHE A 70 24.50 -33.80 35.26
C PHE A 70 23.75 -35.12 35.40
N ALA A 71 22.77 -35.35 34.53
CA ALA A 71 22.04 -36.60 34.40
C ALA A 71 22.85 -37.59 33.55
N TRP A 72 23.49 -38.58 34.20
CA TRP A 72 24.39 -39.54 33.56
C TRP A 72 23.70 -40.80 33.03
N SER A 73 22.36 -40.83 33.06
CA SER A 73 21.53 -41.98 32.73
C SER A 73 20.25 -41.53 32.02
N GLY A 74 19.90 -42.16 30.90
CA GLY A 74 18.63 -41.88 30.22
C GLY A 74 18.59 -42.34 28.78
N THR A 75 17.55 -41.90 28.08
CA THR A 75 17.44 -42.05 26.62
C THR A 75 18.10 -40.83 25.94
N PRO A 76 18.99 -41.04 24.95
CA PRO A 76 19.56 -39.95 24.16
C PRO A 76 18.50 -38.96 23.63
N GLY A 77 18.79 -37.67 23.72
CA GLY A 77 17.90 -36.60 23.23
C GLY A 77 16.66 -36.28 24.08
N THR A 78 16.41 -36.97 25.21
CA THR A 78 15.23 -36.68 26.07
C THR A 78 15.53 -36.48 27.54
N SER A 79 16.64 -37.01 28.06
CA SER A 79 16.84 -37.12 29.52
C SER A 79 18.30 -37.08 29.99
N PHE A 80 19.23 -36.73 29.10
CA PHE A 80 20.67 -36.93 29.30
C PHE A 80 21.43 -35.61 29.08
N GLY A 81 22.21 -35.15 30.06
CA GLY A 81 22.99 -33.91 29.95
C GLY A 81 23.14 -33.07 31.21
N ALA A 82 23.69 -31.86 31.05
CA ALA A 82 23.94 -30.87 32.10
C ALA A 82 22.84 -29.80 32.19
N HIS A 83 22.34 -29.58 33.40
CA HIS A 83 21.23 -28.68 33.73
C HIS A 83 21.62 -27.80 34.92
N VAL A 84 21.22 -26.52 34.90
CA VAL A 84 21.24 -25.69 36.11
C VAL A 84 19.89 -25.85 36.81
N TRP A 85 19.90 -26.18 38.09
CA TRP A 85 18.69 -26.34 38.90
C TRP A 85 18.03 -24.98 39.13
N SER A 86 16.78 -24.81 38.69
CA SER A 86 16.02 -23.55 38.82
C SER A 86 14.98 -23.56 39.95
N GLY A 87 14.83 -24.69 40.67
CA GLY A 87 13.94 -24.80 41.82
C GLY A 87 14.59 -24.29 43.12
N GLY A 88 13.81 -24.36 44.21
CA GLY A 88 14.28 -24.05 45.57
C GLY A 88 15.08 -25.18 46.20
N GLU A 89 15.12 -25.21 47.54
CA GLU A 89 15.77 -26.28 48.30
C GLU A 89 15.15 -27.64 47.99
N ALA A 90 16.01 -28.65 47.81
CA ALA A 90 15.63 -29.97 47.36
C ALA A 90 16.67 -31.03 47.76
N VAL A 91 16.37 -32.32 47.54
CA VAL A 91 17.33 -33.42 47.72
C VAL A 91 17.63 -34.16 46.41
N LEU A 92 18.90 -34.47 46.18
CA LEU A 92 19.40 -35.07 44.93
C LEU A 92 19.20 -36.59 44.90
N ASN A 93 18.41 -37.08 43.95
CA ASN A 93 18.26 -38.52 43.73
C ASN A 93 19.44 -39.12 42.93
N GLN A 94 19.65 -40.43 43.09
CA GLN A 94 20.57 -41.21 42.27
C GLN A 94 20.37 -41.02 40.76
N HIS A 95 21.43 -41.30 40.00
CA HIS A 95 21.57 -41.08 38.55
C HIS A 95 21.75 -39.63 38.10
N ILE A 96 22.00 -38.73 39.05
CA ILE A 96 22.38 -37.34 38.81
C ILE A 96 23.61 -37.04 39.66
N PHE A 97 24.62 -36.39 39.07
CA PHE A 97 25.73 -35.78 39.81
C PHE A 97 25.43 -34.30 40.05
N LYS A 98 25.65 -33.82 41.27
CA LYS A 98 25.95 -32.41 41.56
C LYS A 98 27.40 -32.14 41.17
N ILE A 99 27.62 -31.04 40.46
CA ILE A 99 28.93 -30.63 39.95
C ILE A 99 29.37 -29.39 40.72
N ASP A 100 30.36 -29.56 41.59
CA ASP A 100 30.96 -28.48 42.37
C ASP A 100 32.31 -28.07 41.73
N PHE A 101 32.52 -26.78 41.52
CA PHE A 101 33.68 -26.23 40.82
C PHE A 101 33.95 -24.78 41.27
N ASP A 102 35.14 -24.27 40.96
CA ASP A 102 35.51 -22.90 41.32
C ASP A 102 34.97 -21.88 40.30
N GLU A 103 33.95 -21.12 40.71
CA GLU A 103 33.33 -20.06 39.90
C GLU A 103 34.28 -18.87 39.61
N PHE A 104 35.45 -18.78 40.26
CA PHE A 104 36.49 -17.81 39.93
C PHE A 104 37.19 -18.13 38.59
N PHE A 105 37.25 -19.42 38.20
CA PHE A 105 37.93 -19.87 36.98
C PHE A 105 36.95 -20.36 35.88
N LEU A 106 35.73 -20.77 36.26
CA LEU A 106 34.72 -21.29 35.34
C LEU A 106 33.38 -20.55 35.45
N ASP A 107 32.90 -20.00 34.34
CA ASP A 107 31.51 -19.55 34.23
C ASP A 107 30.56 -20.76 34.13
N LYS A 108 29.63 -20.84 35.07
CA LYS A 108 28.63 -21.92 35.19
C LYS A 108 27.82 -22.19 33.91
N ARG A 109 27.47 -21.13 33.17
CA ARG A 109 26.66 -21.23 31.95
C ARG A 109 27.51 -21.74 30.80
N PHE A 110 28.74 -21.22 30.68
CA PHE A 110 29.74 -21.78 29.76
C PHE A 110 29.99 -23.26 30.03
N PHE A 111 30.24 -23.65 31.29
CA PHE A 111 30.57 -25.03 31.65
C PHE A 111 29.40 -26.00 31.34
N ARG A 112 28.15 -25.60 31.61
CA ARG A 112 26.96 -26.33 31.16
C ARG A 112 26.95 -26.54 29.65
N HIS A 113 27.21 -25.50 28.85
CA HIS A 113 27.23 -25.60 27.39
C HIS A 113 28.38 -26.47 26.88
N ALA A 114 29.57 -26.36 27.48
CA ALA A 114 30.74 -27.16 27.13
C ALA A 114 30.53 -28.66 27.41
N ILE A 115 29.95 -29.02 28.58
CA ILE A 115 29.53 -30.39 28.87
C ILE A 115 28.47 -30.86 27.86
N ASN A 116 27.48 -30.01 27.57
CA ASN A 116 26.40 -30.38 26.64
C ASN A 116 26.88 -30.54 25.18
N GLN A 117 27.98 -29.90 24.80
CA GLN A 117 28.61 -30.09 23.49
C GLN A 117 29.27 -31.47 23.34
N THR A 118 29.73 -32.10 24.43
CA THR A 118 30.37 -33.43 24.38
C THR A 118 29.39 -34.59 24.48
N LEU A 119 28.07 -34.32 24.55
CA LEU A 119 27.07 -35.37 24.79
C LEU A 119 27.05 -36.46 23.73
N ASP A 120 27.19 -36.15 22.45
CA ASP A 120 27.19 -37.19 21.40
C ASP A 120 28.38 -38.15 21.60
N THR A 121 29.57 -37.61 21.89
CA THR A 121 30.76 -38.40 22.22
C THR A 121 30.57 -39.23 23.50
N LEU A 122 30.01 -38.63 24.55
CA LEU A 122 29.68 -39.30 25.81
C LEU A 122 28.64 -40.42 25.63
N ILE A 123 27.65 -40.21 24.76
CA ILE A 123 26.57 -41.14 24.43
C ILE A 123 27.12 -42.31 23.61
N ASP A 124 28.00 -42.08 22.65
CA ASP A 124 28.61 -43.13 21.82
C ASP A 124 29.55 -44.05 22.61
N ILE A 125 30.23 -43.53 23.64
CA ILE A 125 31.05 -44.34 24.55
C ILE A 125 30.27 -44.88 25.78
N ALA A 126 28.98 -44.58 25.90
CA ALA A 126 28.14 -45.04 27.01
C ALA A 126 27.78 -46.53 26.88
N HIS A 127 27.55 -47.19 28.01
CA HIS A 127 27.11 -48.60 28.02
C HIS A 127 25.60 -48.69 28.27
N GLY A 128 24.92 -49.60 27.57
CA GLY A 128 23.50 -49.85 27.74
C GLY A 128 22.81 -50.39 26.49
N GLY A 129 21.53 -50.72 26.60
CA GLY A 129 20.69 -51.15 25.48
C GLY A 129 20.20 -49.99 24.62
N VAL A 130 19.54 -50.30 23.50
CA VAL A 130 19.12 -49.32 22.47
C VAL A 130 18.28 -48.14 23.04
N GLY A 131 17.54 -48.34 24.14
CA GLY A 131 16.70 -47.30 24.77
C GLY A 131 17.27 -46.60 26.02
N LEU A 132 18.30 -47.14 26.68
CA LEU A 132 18.82 -46.62 27.95
C LEU A 132 20.34 -46.74 27.99
N ARG A 133 21.04 -45.61 28.10
CA ARG A 133 22.51 -45.55 28.17
C ARG A 133 22.98 -44.90 29.47
N HIS A 134 24.12 -45.37 29.97
CA HIS A 134 24.80 -44.88 31.18
C HIS A 134 26.24 -44.45 30.88
N VAL A 135 26.61 -43.25 31.33
CA VAL A 135 28.01 -42.82 31.40
C VAL A 135 28.53 -43.06 32.81
N THR A 136 29.67 -43.75 32.91
CA THR A 136 30.36 -43.97 34.19
C THR A 136 31.10 -42.70 34.61
N LYS A 137 31.22 -42.48 35.93
CA LYS A 137 31.90 -41.31 36.52
C LYS A 137 33.28 -41.07 35.89
N GLY A 138 34.13 -42.10 35.82
CA GLY A 138 35.47 -41.99 35.24
C GLY A 138 35.50 -41.62 33.75
N LYS A 139 34.52 -42.03 32.93
CA LYS A 139 34.43 -41.62 31.51
C LYS A 139 34.05 -40.15 31.35
N PHE A 140 33.16 -39.67 32.22
CA PHE A 140 32.81 -38.25 32.27
C PHE A 140 34.02 -37.41 32.73
N GLU A 141 34.70 -37.84 33.79
CA GLU A 141 35.91 -37.18 34.31
C GLU A 141 37.06 -37.12 33.28
N SER A 142 37.24 -38.18 32.48
CA SER A 142 38.27 -38.23 31.43
C SER A 142 37.91 -37.49 30.13
N THR A 143 36.68 -36.97 30.00
CA THR A 143 36.26 -36.27 28.78
C THR A 143 36.89 -34.88 28.73
N GLU A 144 37.61 -34.56 27.66
CA GLU A 144 38.23 -33.25 27.46
C GLU A 144 37.20 -32.20 27.03
N ILE A 145 37.31 -31.00 27.61
CA ILE A 145 36.68 -29.78 27.09
C ILE A 145 37.71 -28.68 26.87
N ALA A 146 37.44 -27.81 25.90
CA ALA A 146 38.24 -26.62 25.69
C ALA A 146 37.79 -25.52 26.67
N VAL A 147 38.72 -24.99 27.46
CA VAL A 147 38.50 -23.98 28.50
C VAL A 147 39.20 -22.68 28.07
N PRO A 148 38.45 -21.67 27.59
CA PRO A 148 38.99 -20.34 27.30
C PRO A 148 39.11 -19.49 28.58
N PRO A 149 39.75 -18.31 28.53
CA PRO A 149 39.78 -17.37 29.65
C PRO A 149 38.37 -16.92 30.08
N LEU A 150 38.16 -16.67 31.38
CA LEU A 150 36.84 -16.36 31.95
C LEU A 150 36.02 -15.26 31.21
N PRO A 151 36.59 -14.15 30.72
CA PRO A 151 35.83 -13.16 29.94
C PRO A 151 35.30 -13.73 28.61
N GLU A 152 36.06 -14.61 27.97
CA GLU A 152 35.68 -15.28 26.73
C GLU A 152 34.63 -16.37 27.00
N GLN A 153 34.74 -17.11 28.10
CA GLN A 153 33.68 -18.04 28.56
C GLN A 153 32.33 -17.31 28.69
N LYS A 154 32.31 -16.17 29.39
CA LYS A 154 31.10 -15.34 29.56
C LYS A 154 30.53 -14.87 28.22
N ARG A 155 31.39 -14.35 27.34
CA ARG A 155 31.01 -13.89 25.98
C ARG A 155 30.41 -15.02 25.13
N ILE A 156 30.94 -16.24 25.24
CA ILE A 156 30.40 -17.43 24.55
C ILE A 156 29.05 -17.81 25.16
N ALA A 157 28.94 -17.90 26.49
CA ALA A 157 27.71 -18.24 27.19
C ALA A 157 26.57 -17.26 26.86
N ASP A 158 26.80 -15.95 26.97
CA ASP A 158 25.83 -14.91 26.62
C ASP A 158 25.34 -15.05 25.16
N LYS A 159 26.26 -15.39 24.24
CA LYS A 159 25.92 -15.58 22.83
C LYS A 159 25.10 -16.84 22.58
N LEU A 160 25.41 -17.93 23.27
CA LEU A 160 24.67 -19.19 23.20
C LEU A 160 23.28 -19.04 23.82
N ASP A 161 23.19 -18.52 25.05
CA ASP A 161 21.94 -18.28 25.77
C ASP A 161 20.98 -17.39 24.93
N ALA A 162 21.48 -16.25 24.41
CA ALA A 162 20.68 -15.36 23.57
C ALA A 162 20.26 -15.98 22.22
N THR A 163 21.03 -16.94 21.70
CA THR A 163 20.69 -17.64 20.44
C THR A 163 19.67 -18.75 20.69
N LEU A 164 19.85 -19.54 21.75
CA LEU A 164 18.93 -20.61 22.15
C LEU A 164 17.57 -20.04 22.59
N ALA A 165 17.55 -18.97 23.38
CA ALA A 165 16.31 -18.28 23.75
C ALA A 165 15.50 -17.81 22.53
N ARG A 166 16.17 -17.40 21.44
CA ARG A 166 15.50 -17.08 20.16
C ARG A 166 14.95 -18.32 19.45
N VAL A 167 15.65 -19.45 19.51
CA VAL A 167 15.16 -20.73 18.95
C VAL A 167 13.94 -21.22 19.70
N ASP A 168 13.97 -21.19 21.04
CA ASP A 168 12.86 -21.63 21.88
C ASP A 168 11.64 -20.71 21.75
N ALA A 169 11.86 -19.39 21.68
CA ALA A 169 10.80 -18.43 21.36
C ALA A 169 10.18 -18.70 19.97
N CYS A 170 10.98 -19.08 18.97
CA CYS A 170 10.46 -19.50 17.66
C CYS A 170 9.69 -20.82 17.71
N ARG A 171 10.13 -21.81 18.49
CA ARG A 171 9.43 -23.10 18.67
C ARG A 171 8.09 -22.93 19.36
N ALA A 172 8.05 -22.27 20.52
CA ALA A 172 6.82 -21.98 21.25
C ALA A 172 5.82 -21.14 20.40
N ARG A 173 6.34 -20.33 19.48
CA ARG A 173 5.54 -19.55 18.53
C ARG A 173 4.97 -20.41 17.40
N LEU A 174 5.75 -21.35 16.85
CA LEU A 174 5.27 -22.36 15.89
C LEU A 174 4.16 -23.24 16.47
N GLU A 175 4.32 -23.69 17.72
CA GLU A 175 3.32 -24.49 18.44
C GLU A 175 1.98 -23.75 18.61
N ARG A 176 2.01 -22.42 18.85
CA ARG A 176 0.81 -21.59 18.92
C ARG A 176 0.12 -21.34 17.57
N VAL A 177 0.85 -21.42 16.46
CA VAL A 177 0.29 -21.18 15.11
C VAL A 177 -0.60 -22.34 14.65
N GLN A 178 -0.30 -23.60 15.03
CA GLN A 178 -1.14 -24.75 14.66
C GLN A 178 -2.61 -24.63 15.14
N PRO A 179 -2.90 -24.34 16.43
CA PRO A 179 -4.25 -24.11 16.90
C PRO A 179 -4.97 -22.96 16.19
N ILE A 180 -4.26 -21.86 15.91
CA ILE A 180 -4.82 -20.69 15.21
C ILE A 180 -5.24 -21.06 13.79
N LEU A 181 -4.38 -21.74 13.03
CA LEU A 181 -4.70 -22.23 11.68
C LEU A 181 -5.88 -23.22 11.68
N LYS A 182 -6.00 -24.07 12.71
CA LYS A 182 -7.15 -24.98 12.87
C LYS A 182 -8.46 -24.20 13.09
N ARG A 183 -8.45 -23.20 13.99
CA ARG A 183 -9.62 -22.35 14.29
C ARG A 183 -10.02 -21.49 13.09
N PHE A 184 -9.05 -20.91 12.38
CA PHE A 184 -9.28 -20.14 11.15
C PHE A 184 -9.94 -21.00 10.05
N ARG A 185 -9.41 -22.20 9.79
CA ARG A 185 -10.01 -23.15 8.83
C ARG A 185 -11.47 -23.50 9.19
N GLN A 186 -11.75 -23.76 10.46
CA GLN A 186 -13.11 -24.04 10.92
C GLN A 186 -14.05 -22.83 10.74
N SER A 187 -13.58 -21.62 11.05
CA SER A 187 -14.38 -20.40 10.90
C SER A 187 -14.67 -20.06 9.44
N VAL A 188 -13.69 -20.21 8.55
CA VAL A 188 -13.87 -20.00 7.10
C VAL A 188 -14.80 -21.05 6.49
N LEU A 189 -14.66 -22.32 6.89
CA LEU A 189 -15.59 -23.38 6.46
C LEU A 189 -17.03 -23.10 6.92
N ALA A 190 -17.22 -22.69 8.18
CA ALA A 190 -18.54 -22.35 8.70
C ALA A 190 -19.18 -21.15 7.97
N ALA A 191 -18.41 -20.09 7.69
CA ALA A 191 -18.89 -18.93 6.94
C ALA A 191 -19.20 -19.25 5.46
N ALA A 192 -18.46 -20.20 4.88
CA ALA A 192 -18.70 -20.67 3.52
C ALA A 192 -19.96 -21.55 3.41
N THR A 193 -20.20 -22.45 4.38
CA THR A 193 -21.37 -23.34 4.38
C THR A 193 -22.65 -22.69 4.91
N SER A 194 -22.55 -21.63 5.72
CA SER A 194 -23.69 -20.79 6.13
C SER A 194 -24.19 -19.86 5.02
N GLY A 195 -23.42 -19.70 3.94
CA GLY A 195 -23.69 -18.74 2.88
C GLY A 195 -23.47 -17.28 3.28
N GLN A 196 -22.88 -17.00 4.44
CA GLN A 196 -22.53 -15.63 4.85
C GLN A 196 -21.52 -15.00 3.89
N LEU A 197 -20.56 -15.78 3.36
CA LEU A 197 -19.61 -15.32 2.34
C LEU A 197 -20.23 -15.03 0.97
N THR A 198 -21.54 -15.23 0.80
CA THR A 198 -22.29 -14.96 -0.45
C THR A 198 -23.58 -14.16 -0.19
N ALA A 199 -23.69 -13.46 0.95
CA ALA A 199 -24.83 -12.62 1.27
C ALA A 199 -24.97 -11.45 0.27
N ASP A 200 -23.94 -10.61 0.16
CA ASP A 200 -23.89 -9.43 -0.70
C ASP A 200 -24.15 -9.78 -2.19
N TRP A 201 -23.64 -10.93 -2.63
CA TRP A 201 -23.89 -11.43 -3.99
C TRP A 201 -25.36 -11.81 -4.23
N ARG A 202 -26.07 -12.31 -3.21
CA ARG A 202 -27.51 -12.64 -3.33
C ARG A 202 -28.39 -11.40 -3.34
N GLU A 203 -28.05 -10.37 -2.56
CA GLU A 203 -28.75 -9.07 -2.63
C GLU A 203 -28.62 -8.41 -4.01
N GLN A 204 -27.46 -8.55 -4.67
CA GLN A 204 -27.19 -8.00 -6.00
C GLN A 204 -27.89 -8.75 -7.16
N GLN A 205 -28.46 -9.94 -6.94
CA GLN A 205 -28.98 -10.80 -8.02
C GLN A 205 -30.52 -10.91 -8.08
N GLY A 206 -31.26 -10.18 -7.23
CA GLY A 206 -32.65 -9.78 -7.51
C GLY A 206 -33.69 -10.91 -7.69
N HIS A 207 -33.95 -11.69 -6.63
CA HIS A 207 -35.20 -12.47 -6.52
C HIS A 207 -36.08 -11.89 -5.39
N GLY A 208 -37.22 -11.32 -5.75
CA GLY A 208 -38.00 -10.44 -4.86
C GLY A 208 -39.21 -11.08 -4.17
N HIS A 209 -39.84 -10.28 -3.30
CA HIS A 209 -41.24 -10.42 -2.90
C HIS A 209 -41.91 -9.03 -2.85
N ALA A 210 -43.22 -9.01 -3.12
CA ALA A 210 -43.98 -7.82 -3.49
C ALA A 210 -44.73 -7.15 -2.31
N GLY A 211 -45.24 -5.93 -2.51
CA GLY A 211 -46.09 -5.25 -1.53
C GLY A 211 -46.55 -3.83 -1.91
N ASN A 212 -47.54 -3.75 -2.81
CA ASN A 212 -48.53 -2.70 -3.08
C ASN A 212 -48.19 -1.18 -3.18
N ASP A 213 -48.76 -0.64 -4.26
CA ASP A 213 -49.18 0.74 -4.52
C ASP A 213 -49.96 1.42 -3.37
N ASP A 214 -50.02 2.77 -3.39
CA ASP A 214 -51.32 3.45 -3.39
C ASP A 214 -51.34 4.91 -3.93
N LYS A 215 -52.56 5.46 -4.04
CA LYS A 215 -53.02 6.56 -4.91
C LYS A 215 -53.79 7.67 -4.13
N GLU A 216 -54.26 8.82 -4.64
CA GLU A 216 -54.22 9.53 -5.96
C GLU A 216 -54.60 11.04 -5.81
N LEU A 217 -54.43 11.86 -6.87
CA LEU A 217 -55.24 13.08 -7.20
C LEU A 217 -55.10 14.32 -6.24
N GLN A 218 -55.55 15.56 -6.51
CA GLN A 218 -56.34 16.21 -7.59
C GLN A 218 -56.12 17.76 -7.57
N GLY A 219 -56.75 18.56 -8.46
CA GLY A 219 -57.16 19.94 -8.09
C GLY A 219 -56.99 21.12 -9.08
N ASN A 220 -57.58 21.04 -10.27
CA ASN A 220 -57.48 21.98 -11.40
C ASN A 220 -58.31 23.30 -11.29
N THR A 221 -57.84 24.41 -11.92
CA THR A 221 -58.62 25.51 -12.62
C THR A 221 -59.66 26.36 -11.84
N HIS A 222 -60.27 27.50 -12.28
CA HIS A 222 -60.43 28.30 -13.53
C HIS A 222 -60.53 29.83 -13.14
N ALA A 223 -60.13 30.87 -13.91
CA ALA A 223 -60.62 31.48 -15.18
C ALA A 223 -61.87 32.43 -15.09
N GLY A 224 -61.82 33.60 -15.78
CA GLY A 224 -62.90 34.60 -15.95
C GLY A 224 -62.35 36.06 -16.03
N GLN A 225 -62.29 36.73 -17.20
CA GLN A 225 -63.31 37.61 -17.83
C GLN A 225 -63.63 38.93 -17.05
N LEU A 226 -63.89 40.12 -17.63
CA LEU A 226 -63.83 40.69 -19.01
C LEU A 226 -63.99 42.24 -18.94
N SER A 227 -63.78 42.94 -20.07
CA SER A 227 -64.47 44.19 -20.47
C SER A 227 -63.96 45.62 -20.12
N GLN A 228 -63.75 46.39 -21.21
CA GLN A 228 -64.02 47.81 -21.46
C GLN A 228 -63.12 48.97 -20.96
N THR A 229 -63.15 50.03 -21.76
CA THR A 229 -62.09 51.03 -21.97
C THR A 229 -62.58 52.47 -21.74
N SER A 230 -61.65 53.37 -21.37
CA SER A 230 -61.96 54.78 -21.09
C SER A 230 -60.84 55.70 -21.62
N PRO A 231 -61.13 56.95 -22.09
CA PRO A 231 -60.28 57.70 -23.04
C PRO A 231 -58.86 58.03 -22.57
N TYR A 232 -58.62 58.02 -21.25
CA TYR A 232 -57.29 58.22 -20.67
C TYR A 232 -56.31 57.05 -20.92
N ASN A 233 -56.79 55.92 -21.47
CA ASN A 233 -56.00 54.86 -22.15
C ASN A 233 -55.04 55.42 -23.22
N GLU A 234 -55.58 56.09 -24.23
CA GLU A 234 -54.88 56.43 -25.47
C GLU A 234 -53.64 57.30 -25.22
N ILE A 235 -53.84 58.33 -24.40
CA ILE A 235 -52.83 59.37 -24.10
C ILE A 235 -51.67 58.80 -23.27
N ALA A 236 -51.97 57.91 -22.30
CA ALA A 236 -50.94 57.26 -21.49
C ALA A 236 -50.06 56.30 -22.31
N ARG A 237 -50.63 55.63 -23.32
CA ARG A 237 -49.87 54.74 -24.23
C ARG A 237 -48.93 55.51 -25.16
N ARG A 238 -49.35 56.68 -25.66
CA ARG A 238 -48.53 57.48 -26.60
C ARG A 238 -47.45 58.34 -25.93
N THR A 239 -47.59 58.65 -24.64
CA THR A 239 -46.67 59.57 -23.92
C THR A 239 -45.84 58.90 -22.83
N SER A 240 -46.10 57.63 -22.51
CA SER A 240 -45.49 56.89 -21.39
C SER A 240 -45.71 57.52 -19.99
N LEU A 241 -46.58 58.54 -19.89
CA LEU A 241 -46.91 59.22 -18.64
C LEU A 241 -48.12 58.57 -17.95
N THR A 242 -48.06 58.48 -16.63
CA THR A 242 -49.16 57.91 -15.82
C THR A 242 -50.39 58.82 -15.84
N ARG A 243 -51.60 58.21 -15.83
CA ARG A 243 -52.90 58.91 -15.89
C ARG A 243 -53.05 60.06 -14.88
N ASN A 244 -52.49 59.92 -13.68
CA ASN A 244 -52.55 60.97 -12.64
C ASN A 244 -51.67 62.19 -12.99
N THR A 245 -50.57 61.99 -13.71
CA THR A 245 -49.74 63.07 -14.26
C THR A 245 -50.48 63.78 -15.39
N ILE A 246 -51.08 63.04 -16.33
CA ILE A 246 -51.87 63.62 -17.44
C ILE A 246 -53.04 64.47 -16.90
N LYS A 247 -53.81 63.96 -15.93
CA LYS A 247 -54.88 64.73 -15.25
C LYS A 247 -54.39 65.96 -14.48
N LYS A 248 -53.13 65.96 -14.01
CA LYS A 248 -52.53 67.09 -13.28
C LYS A 248 -52.04 68.18 -14.24
N TRP A 249 -51.45 67.79 -15.37
CA TRP A 249 -50.90 68.71 -16.36
C TRP A 249 -52.01 69.42 -17.15
N LEU A 250 -53.10 68.73 -17.50
CA LEU A 250 -54.32 69.32 -18.10
C LEU A 250 -55.10 70.29 -17.20
N ARG A 251 -54.59 70.58 -15.99
CA ARG A 251 -55.19 71.52 -15.01
C ARG A 251 -54.24 72.64 -14.58
N THR A 252 -53.08 72.77 -15.20
CA THR A 252 -52.03 73.71 -14.78
C THR A 252 -51.67 74.68 -15.90
N ASP A 253 -52.31 75.86 -15.90
CA ASP A 253 -51.91 76.98 -16.78
C ASP A 253 -50.65 77.67 -16.23
N SER A 254 -49.48 77.13 -16.56
CA SER A 254 -48.19 77.84 -16.70
C SER A 254 -47.03 76.87 -16.90
N ALA A 255 -46.19 77.11 -17.90
CA ALA A 255 -45.02 76.29 -18.20
C ALA A 255 -43.81 76.67 -17.32
N THR A 256 -43.43 75.81 -16.37
CA THR A 256 -42.13 75.88 -15.68
C THR A 256 -41.58 74.47 -15.41
N GLU A 257 -40.27 74.26 -15.61
CA GLU A 257 -39.61 72.98 -15.37
C GLU A 257 -39.40 72.71 -13.85
N PRO A 258 -39.78 71.52 -13.34
CA PRO A 258 -39.67 71.22 -11.91
C PRO A 258 -38.26 70.74 -11.49
N ARG A 259 -37.47 71.62 -10.84
CA ARG A 259 -36.26 71.23 -10.11
C ARG A 259 -36.61 70.60 -8.74
N TYR A 260 -36.39 69.30 -8.59
CA TYR A 260 -36.69 68.57 -7.35
C TYR A 260 -35.55 68.65 -6.31
N ARG A 261 -35.72 69.45 -5.25
CA ARG A 261 -34.79 69.53 -4.10
C ARG A 261 -35.44 68.97 -2.85
N ARG A 262 -35.15 67.70 -2.51
CA ARG A 262 -35.78 67.00 -1.37
C ARG A 262 -35.10 67.37 -0.04
N LYS A 263 -35.83 68.03 0.86
CA LYS A 263 -35.45 68.09 2.29
C LYS A 263 -35.55 66.68 2.90
N SER A 264 -34.62 66.30 3.77
CA SER A 264 -34.57 64.97 4.38
C SER A 264 -35.70 64.75 5.38
N SER A 265 -36.73 64.00 5.00
CA SER A 265 -37.72 63.47 5.95
C SER A 265 -37.20 62.18 6.60
N GLN A 266 -37.62 61.89 7.84
CA GLN A 266 -37.41 60.59 8.47
C GLN A 266 -37.86 59.47 7.50
N THR A 267 -36.97 58.50 7.26
CA THR A 267 -37.28 57.34 6.45
C THR A 267 -37.62 56.16 7.35
N LYS A 268 -38.32 55.14 6.83
CA LYS A 268 -38.51 53.87 7.57
C LYS A 268 -37.20 53.21 8.03
N LEU A 269 -36.04 53.59 7.45
CA LEU A 269 -34.73 53.06 7.85
C LEU A 269 -34.14 53.82 9.05
N SER A 270 -34.57 55.05 9.31
CA SER A 270 -34.01 55.93 10.35
C SER A 270 -33.93 55.30 11.75
N PRO A 271 -34.95 54.57 12.26
CA PRO A 271 -34.85 53.87 13.55
C PRO A 271 -33.79 52.77 13.60
N PHE A 272 -33.45 52.18 12.44
CA PHE A 272 -32.55 51.03 12.29
C PHE A 272 -31.12 51.42 11.92
N ILE A 273 -30.86 52.70 11.62
CA ILE A 273 -29.51 53.21 11.30
C ILE A 273 -28.48 52.85 12.38
N PRO A 274 -28.73 53.01 13.70
CA PRO A 274 -27.75 52.67 14.73
C PRO A 274 -27.35 51.19 14.74
N GLN A 275 -28.32 50.29 14.58
CA GLN A 275 -28.07 48.85 14.47
C GLN A 275 -27.24 48.51 13.23
N LEU A 276 -27.60 49.09 12.08
CA LEU A 276 -26.92 48.87 10.80
C LEU A 276 -25.47 49.41 10.82
N VAL A 277 -25.24 50.59 11.40
CA VAL A 277 -23.89 51.16 11.59
C VAL A 277 -23.06 50.30 12.53
N LYS A 278 -23.61 49.88 13.67
CA LYS A 278 -22.92 48.98 14.62
C LYS A 278 -22.53 47.66 13.95
N ALA A 279 -23.42 47.07 13.17
CA ALA A 279 -23.14 45.84 12.42
C ALA A 279 -22.02 46.03 11.38
N LEU A 280 -22.02 47.14 10.63
CA LEU A 280 -20.97 47.47 9.66
C LEU A 280 -19.60 47.73 10.33
N GLN A 281 -19.60 48.36 11.51
CA GLN A 281 -18.39 48.55 12.32
C GLN A 281 -17.87 47.24 12.91
N THR A 282 -18.73 46.34 13.38
CA THR A 282 -18.33 44.98 13.79
C THR A 282 -17.71 44.21 12.63
N ASP A 283 -18.29 44.31 11.44
CA ASP A 283 -17.81 43.59 10.26
C ASP A 283 -16.48 44.12 9.70
N LEU A 284 -16.10 45.38 9.97
CA LEU A 284 -14.75 45.89 9.66
C LEU A 284 -13.65 45.08 10.37
N HIS A 285 -13.93 44.61 11.59
CA HIS A 285 -13.00 43.82 12.41
C HIS A 285 -12.97 42.32 12.05
N ARG A 286 -13.81 41.87 11.12
CA ARG A 286 -13.86 40.47 10.66
C ARG A 286 -13.02 40.25 9.38
N PRO A 287 -12.45 39.05 9.16
CA PRO A 287 -11.84 38.67 7.87
C PRO A 287 -12.82 38.84 6.71
N LYS A 288 -12.34 39.22 5.52
CA LYS A 288 -13.19 39.59 4.36
C LYS A 288 -14.24 38.52 3.97
N ARG A 289 -13.94 37.24 4.21
CA ARG A 289 -14.84 36.10 3.95
C ARG A 289 -16.02 36.02 4.91
N ASP A 290 -15.83 36.46 6.15
CA ASP A 290 -16.76 36.24 7.27
C ASP A 290 -17.53 37.53 7.64
N ARG A 291 -17.45 38.56 6.78
CA ARG A 291 -18.26 39.79 6.84
C ARG A 291 -19.66 39.52 6.28
N ARG A 292 -20.71 40.04 6.92
CA ARG A 292 -22.09 39.84 6.45
C ARG A 292 -22.30 40.62 5.16
N THR A 293 -23.01 39.98 4.23
CA THR A 293 -23.42 40.64 2.98
C THR A 293 -24.56 41.62 3.26
N ALA A 294 -24.76 42.59 2.36
CA ALA A 294 -25.89 43.51 2.48
C ALA A 294 -27.26 42.79 2.51
N LYS A 295 -27.35 41.60 1.91
CA LYS A 295 -28.55 40.74 1.95
C LYS A 295 -28.78 40.15 3.34
N VAL A 296 -27.74 39.71 4.04
CA VAL A 296 -27.82 39.22 5.43
C VAL A 296 -28.21 40.35 6.37
N LEU A 297 -27.56 41.52 6.25
CA LEU A 297 -27.91 42.71 7.06
C LEU A 297 -29.36 43.18 6.81
N PHE A 298 -29.85 43.09 5.57
CA PHE A 298 -31.26 43.35 5.27
C PHE A 298 -32.20 42.33 5.93
N GLN A 299 -31.87 41.04 5.90
CA GLN A 299 -32.66 40.00 6.56
C GLN A 299 -32.72 40.21 8.08
N GLU A 300 -31.57 40.51 8.73
CA GLU A 300 -31.50 40.86 10.15
C GLU A 300 -32.40 42.06 10.51
N LEU A 301 -32.44 43.08 9.64
CA LEU A 301 -33.32 44.25 9.82
C LEU A 301 -34.80 43.89 9.65
N VAL A 302 -35.16 43.07 8.66
CA VAL A 302 -36.54 42.60 8.46
C VAL A 302 -37.03 41.83 9.68
N THR A 303 -36.21 40.93 10.24
CA THR A 303 -36.50 40.22 11.50
C THR A 303 -36.66 41.18 12.69
N ALA A 304 -35.92 42.29 12.70
CA ALA A 304 -36.07 43.36 13.71
C ALA A 304 -37.29 44.30 13.47
N GLY A 305 -38.14 44.03 12.47
CA GLY A 305 -39.35 44.80 12.18
C GLY A 305 -39.22 45.86 11.06
N PHE A 306 -38.14 45.84 10.27
CA PHE A 306 -37.96 46.78 9.16
C PHE A 306 -38.87 46.47 7.96
N GLY A 307 -40.05 47.09 7.92
CA GLY A 307 -40.97 47.06 6.77
C GLY A 307 -40.58 47.98 5.61
N GLY A 308 -39.33 47.88 5.13
CA GLY A 308 -38.76 48.69 4.04
C GLY A 308 -37.99 47.87 3.00
N ASP A 309 -37.58 48.53 1.91
CA ASP A 309 -36.97 47.86 0.75
C ASP A 309 -35.44 47.72 0.82
N TYR A 310 -34.92 46.63 0.24
CA TYR A 310 -33.50 46.27 0.13
C TYR A 310 -32.65 47.37 -0.53
N SER A 311 -33.22 48.09 -1.50
CA SER A 311 -32.54 49.19 -2.20
C SER A 311 -32.17 50.33 -1.26
N ARG A 312 -32.93 50.56 -0.18
CA ARG A 312 -32.62 51.61 0.81
C ARG A 312 -31.47 51.22 1.74
N VAL A 313 -31.44 49.95 2.17
CA VAL A 313 -30.35 49.42 3.01
C VAL A 313 -29.04 49.39 2.22
N THR A 314 -29.07 48.93 0.97
CA THR A 314 -27.87 48.93 0.10
C THR A 314 -27.39 50.33 -0.27
N ALA A 315 -28.29 51.29 -0.52
CA ALA A 315 -27.91 52.69 -0.73
C ALA A 315 -27.25 53.31 0.51
N PHE A 316 -27.79 53.07 1.70
CA PHE A 316 -27.18 53.51 2.96
C PHE A 316 -25.79 52.90 3.18
N ILE A 317 -25.65 51.57 3.03
CA ILE A 317 -24.35 50.87 3.15
C ILE A 317 -23.32 51.44 2.17
N ARG A 318 -23.74 51.73 0.92
CA ARG A 318 -22.85 52.33 -0.10
C ARG A 318 -22.36 53.71 0.33
N HIS A 319 -23.27 54.58 0.77
CA HIS A 319 -22.96 55.94 1.21
C HIS A 319 -22.05 55.95 2.45
N TRP A 320 -22.37 55.12 3.44
CA TRP A 320 -21.56 54.93 4.65
C TRP A 320 -20.14 54.47 4.32
N ARG A 321 -19.97 53.50 3.39
CA ARG A 321 -18.64 53.05 2.95
C ARG A 321 -17.82 54.16 2.28
N THR A 322 -18.42 54.99 1.42
CA THR A 322 -17.69 56.13 0.82
C THR A 322 -17.31 57.21 1.85
N GLN A 323 -18.12 57.41 2.89
CA GLN A 323 -17.79 58.37 3.96
C GLN A 323 -16.72 57.82 4.93
N THR A 324 -16.81 56.55 5.32
CA THR A 324 -15.95 55.96 6.37
C THR A 324 -14.60 55.45 5.86
N MET A 325 -14.50 55.05 4.59
CA MET A 325 -13.25 54.48 4.02
C MET A 325 -12.42 55.47 3.20
N GLY A 326 -12.90 56.72 3.05
CA GLY A 326 -12.27 57.75 2.23
C GLY A 326 -12.25 57.45 0.72
N HIS A 327 -11.84 58.44 -0.07
CA HIS A 327 -11.50 58.23 -1.47
C HIS A 327 -10.11 57.57 -1.56
N HIS A 328 -10.04 56.26 -1.41
CA HIS A 328 -8.95 55.52 -2.05
C HIS A 328 -9.03 55.80 -3.56
N LEU A 329 -8.04 56.54 -4.07
CA LEU A 329 -7.85 56.75 -5.50
C LEU A 329 -7.86 55.38 -6.18
N LYS A 330 -8.82 55.17 -7.09
CA LYS A 330 -8.80 53.97 -7.93
C LYS A 330 -7.56 54.07 -8.81
N SER A 331 -6.61 53.15 -8.63
CA SER A 331 -5.45 53.04 -9.51
C SER A 331 -5.91 53.00 -10.96
N ALA A 332 -5.28 53.81 -11.81
CA ALA A 332 -5.45 53.68 -13.25
C ALA A 332 -4.68 52.45 -13.72
N PHE A 333 -5.28 51.63 -14.58
CA PHE A 333 -4.68 50.41 -15.13
C PHE A 333 -4.57 50.53 -16.64
N VAL A 334 -3.42 50.14 -17.19
CA VAL A 334 -3.21 50.03 -18.65
C VAL A 334 -3.73 48.65 -19.09
N PRO A 335 -4.64 48.56 -20.09
CA PRO A 335 -5.07 47.28 -20.63
C PRO A 335 -3.91 46.52 -21.28
N LEU A 336 -3.64 45.29 -20.82
CA LEU A 336 -2.65 44.42 -21.43
C LEU A 336 -3.21 43.83 -22.73
N ARG A 337 -2.44 43.94 -23.82
CA ARG A 337 -2.68 43.26 -25.10
C ARG A 337 -1.57 42.24 -25.33
N PHE A 338 -1.92 41.14 -25.98
CA PHE A 338 -1.04 40.00 -26.26
C PHE A 338 -1.21 39.58 -27.71
N ALA A 339 -0.11 39.25 -28.38
CA ALA A 339 -0.12 38.64 -29.71
C ALA A 339 -0.53 37.15 -29.64
N LEU A 340 -0.93 36.59 -30.78
CA LEU A 340 -1.24 35.17 -30.91
C LEU A 340 -0.01 34.32 -30.55
N GLY A 341 -0.18 33.35 -29.65
CA GLY A 341 0.88 32.44 -29.22
C GLY A 341 1.86 33.05 -28.22
N GLU A 342 1.69 34.32 -27.85
CA GLU A 342 2.64 35.04 -27.00
C GLU A 342 2.64 34.54 -25.56
N ALA A 343 1.46 34.37 -24.94
CA ALA A 343 1.39 34.08 -23.52
C ALA A 343 0.17 33.26 -23.07
N PHE A 344 0.33 32.51 -21.98
CA PHE A 344 -0.77 31.94 -21.20
C PHE A 344 -0.70 32.36 -19.72
N GLN A 345 -1.82 32.24 -19.01
CA GLN A 345 -1.91 32.39 -17.57
C GLN A 345 -2.27 31.05 -16.93
N PHE A 346 -1.62 30.73 -15.81
CA PHE A 346 -1.89 29.52 -15.04
C PHE A 346 -2.22 29.85 -13.57
N ASP A 347 -3.22 29.16 -13.00
CA ASP A 347 -3.67 29.36 -11.62
C ASP A 347 -4.29 28.09 -11.01
N TRP A 348 -4.38 28.05 -9.68
CA TRP A 348 -5.05 26.97 -8.93
C TRP A 348 -6.27 27.51 -8.17
N SER A 349 -7.42 26.82 -8.24
CA SER A 349 -8.52 27.03 -7.28
C SER A 349 -8.75 25.80 -6.41
N GLU A 350 -9.28 26.04 -5.21
CA GLU A 350 -9.69 25.00 -4.27
C GLU A 350 -11.21 24.80 -4.38
N GLU A 351 -11.60 23.63 -4.85
CA GLU A 351 -12.98 23.25 -5.13
C GLU A 351 -13.33 21.94 -4.39
N HIS A 352 -14.57 21.47 -4.58
CA HIS A 352 -15.00 20.15 -4.15
C HIS A 352 -15.74 19.44 -5.30
N ALA A 353 -15.74 18.10 -5.31
CA ALA A 353 -16.51 17.28 -6.23
C ALA A 353 -16.78 15.88 -5.65
N PHE A 354 -17.77 15.16 -6.20
CA PHE A 354 -18.06 13.78 -5.81
C PHE A 354 -17.27 12.81 -6.71
N ILE A 355 -16.20 12.21 -6.16
CA ILE A 355 -15.25 11.36 -6.90
C ILE A 355 -14.99 10.05 -6.14
N GLY A 356 -15.20 8.91 -6.79
CA GLY A 356 -14.97 7.58 -6.23
C GLY A 356 -15.82 7.30 -5.00
N GLY A 357 -17.12 7.63 -5.10
CA GLY A 357 -18.14 7.38 -4.06
C GLY A 357 -18.14 8.36 -2.88
N ILE A 358 -17.27 9.38 -2.85
CA ILE A 358 -17.18 10.34 -1.74
C ILE A 358 -16.99 11.78 -2.22
N HIS A 359 -17.46 12.75 -1.44
CA HIS A 359 -17.22 14.16 -1.66
C HIS A 359 -15.79 14.52 -1.22
N ARG A 360 -14.94 14.95 -2.15
CA ARG A 360 -13.52 15.26 -1.90
C ARG A 360 -13.24 16.72 -2.19
N LYS A 361 -12.27 17.29 -1.45
CA LYS A 361 -11.56 18.50 -1.88
C LYS A 361 -10.77 18.19 -3.15
N VAL A 362 -10.83 19.11 -4.11
CA VAL A 362 -10.16 19.06 -5.40
C VAL A 362 -9.37 20.34 -5.58
N LEU A 363 -8.15 20.24 -6.10
CA LEU A 363 -7.44 21.41 -6.62
C LEU A 363 -7.61 21.41 -8.13
N LEU A 364 -8.23 22.48 -8.63
CA LEU A 364 -8.53 22.68 -10.03
C LEU A 364 -7.44 23.55 -10.64
N ALA A 365 -6.67 22.99 -11.56
CA ALA A 365 -5.75 23.73 -12.40
C ALA A 365 -6.53 24.48 -13.49
N HIS A 366 -6.20 25.76 -13.67
CA HIS A 366 -6.74 26.61 -14.72
C HIS A 366 -5.59 27.07 -15.60
N MET A 367 -5.63 26.78 -16.89
CA MET A 367 -4.77 27.45 -17.87
C MET A 367 -5.63 28.28 -18.84
N LYS A 368 -5.16 29.44 -19.28
CA LYS A 368 -5.86 30.27 -20.26
C LYS A 368 -4.88 30.96 -21.21
N LEU A 369 -5.09 30.82 -22.52
CA LEU A 369 -4.35 31.56 -23.54
C LEU A 369 -4.70 33.05 -23.47
N CYS A 370 -3.69 33.91 -23.62
CA CYS A 370 -3.87 35.34 -23.47
C CYS A 370 -4.51 35.97 -24.71
N ALA A 371 -4.23 35.53 -25.94
CA ALA A 371 -4.89 36.13 -27.11
C ALA A 371 -6.29 35.54 -27.35
N SER A 372 -6.43 34.25 -27.68
CA SER A 372 -7.74 33.64 -28.00
C SER A 372 -8.72 33.55 -26.82
N ARG A 373 -8.23 33.69 -25.58
CA ARG A 373 -8.97 33.46 -24.32
C ARG A 373 -9.45 32.02 -24.11
N ALA A 374 -9.08 31.08 -24.98
CA ALA A 374 -9.32 29.65 -24.78
C ALA A 374 -8.67 29.18 -23.47
N PHE A 375 -9.30 28.19 -22.81
CA PHE A 375 -8.96 27.81 -21.44
C PHE A 375 -9.09 26.32 -21.18
N ALA A 376 -8.22 25.78 -20.33
CA ALA A 376 -8.19 24.41 -19.87
C ALA A 376 -8.49 24.30 -18.37
N LEU A 377 -9.18 23.22 -17.99
CA LEU A 377 -9.55 22.88 -16.61
C LEU A 377 -9.17 21.44 -16.32
N MET A 378 -8.34 21.20 -15.30
CA MET A 378 -8.00 19.84 -14.87
C MET A 378 -8.00 19.71 -13.34
N ALA A 379 -8.71 18.71 -12.84
CA ALA A 379 -8.91 18.39 -11.44
C ALA A 379 -7.84 17.42 -10.91
N TYR A 380 -7.29 17.75 -9.74
CA TYR A 380 -6.26 16.95 -9.06
C TYR A 380 -6.53 16.83 -7.54
N PRO A 381 -6.00 15.79 -6.86
CA PRO A 381 -6.11 15.66 -5.41
C PRO A 381 -5.14 16.58 -4.65
N SER A 382 -4.12 17.14 -5.31
CA SER A 382 -3.12 18.03 -4.69
C SER A 382 -2.44 18.94 -5.72
N GLN A 383 -1.63 19.88 -5.23
CA GLN A 383 -0.82 20.81 -6.03
C GLN A 383 0.68 20.45 -5.91
N SER A 384 1.02 19.18 -6.07
CA SER A 384 2.44 18.77 -6.13
C SER A 384 3.07 19.16 -7.48
N HIS A 385 4.39 19.05 -7.59
CA HIS A 385 5.09 19.28 -8.86
C HIS A 385 4.59 18.32 -9.96
N GLU A 386 4.31 17.08 -9.59
CA GLU A 386 3.77 16.04 -10.47
C GLU A 386 2.42 16.43 -11.07
N MET A 387 1.53 17.01 -10.26
CA MET A 387 0.20 17.48 -10.71
C MET A 387 0.31 18.78 -11.49
N LEU A 388 1.27 19.65 -11.16
CA LEU A 388 1.57 20.84 -11.95
C LEU A 388 2.06 20.47 -13.36
N PHE A 389 2.94 19.49 -13.48
CA PHE A 389 3.54 19.09 -14.76
C PHE A 389 2.53 18.33 -15.64
N ASP A 390 1.71 17.47 -15.03
CA ASP A 390 0.58 16.83 -15.72
C ASP A 390 -0.44 17.88 -16.22
N ALA A 391 -0.74 18.91 -15.41
CA ALA A 391 -1.62 19.99 -15.83
C ALA A 391 -1.08 20.78 -17.04
N HIS A 392 0.23 21.04 -17.10
CA HIS A 392 0.83 21.69 -18.28
C HIS A 392 0.80 20.75 -19.49
N THR A 393 1.11 19.47 -19.30
CA THR A 393 1.04 18.44 -20.34
C THR A 393 -0.35 18.38 -20.98
N ARG A 394 -1.40 18.17 -20.16
CA ARG A 394 -2.79 18.07 -20.63
C ARG A 394 -3.27 19.37 -21.27
N ALA A 395 -2.92 20.53 -20.70
CA ALA A 395 -3.32 21.82 -21.26
C ALA A 395 -2.67 22.10 -22.63
N PHE A 396 -1.36 21.91 -22.79
CA PHE A 396 -0.69 22.16 -24.07
C PHE A 396 -1.16 21.19 -25.15
N GLN A 397 -1.40 19.92 -24.81
CA GLN A 397 -2.00 18.95 -25.72
C GLN A 397 -3.41 19.37 -26.16
N MET A 398 -4.28 19.76 -25.22
CA MET A 398 -5.67 20.15 -25.52
C MET A 398 -5.79 21.51 -26.23
N LEU A 399 -4.89 22.45 -25.94
CA LEU A 399 -4.82 23.76 -26.63
C LEU A 399 -4.14 23.66 -28.00
N GLY A 400 -3.35 22.59 -28.24
CA GLY A 400 -2.74 22.26 -29.52
C GLY A 400 -1.32 22.80 -29.74
N GLY A 401 -0.66 23.32 -28.70
CA GLY A 401 0.67 23.92 -28.78
C GLY A 401 1.13 24.53 -27.47
N VAL A 402 2.37 25.06 -27.45
CA VAL A 402 2.97 25.75 -26.30
C VAL A 402 3.18 27.23 -26.63
N PRO A 403 2.59 28.18 -25.89
CA PRO A 403 2.87 29.61 -26.08
C PRO A 403 4.28 30.00 -25.60
N LEU A 404 4.80 31.12 -26.10
CA LEU A 404 6.16 31.58 -25.81
C LEU A 404 6.41 31.91 -24.32
N ARG A 405 5.38 32.34 -23.58
CA ARG A 405 5.50 32.78 -22.19
C ARG A 405 4.37 32.26 -21.28
N GLY A 406 4.71 31.79 -20.08
CA GLY A 406 3.78 31.42 -19.03
C GLY A 406 3.76 32.43 -17.89
N ILE A 407 2.57 32.92 -17.52
CA ILE A 407 2.35 33.90 -16.46
C ILE A 407 1.77 33.21 -15.22
N TYR A 408 2.45 33.34 -14.07
CA TYR A 408 2.18 32.58 -12.86
C TYR A 408 2.03 33.45 -11.60
N ASP A 409 1.39 32.89 -10.58
CA ASP A 409 1.60 33.37 -9.21
C ASP A 409 2.94 32.89 -8.63
N ASN A 410 3.31 33.43 -7.47
CA ASN A 410 4.45 33.00 -6.68
C ASN A 410 4.15 31.69 -5.92
N MET A 411 3.64 30.69 -6.63
CA MET A 411 3.28 29.38 -6.08
C MET A 411 4.54 28.57 -5.72
N LYS A 412 4.50 27.85 -4.59
CA LYS A 412 5.64 27.08 -4.05
C LYS A 412 6.14 25.96 -4.96
N THR A 413 5.37 25.57 -5.97
CA THR A 413 5.75 24.57 -6.99
C THR A 413 6.49 25.16 -8.19
N ALA A 414 6.62 26.50 -8.25
CA ALA A 414 7.36 27.21 -9.29
C ALA A 414 8.43 28.16 -8.72
N VAL A 415 8.22 28.69 -7.51
CA VAL A 415 9.14 29.62 -6.85
C VAL A 415 9.52 29.09 -5.46
N ASP A 416 10.81 28.83 -5.26
CA ASP A 416 11.37 28.45 -3.95
C ASP A 416 11.54 29.69 -3.04
N LYS A 417 11.92 30.83 -3.62
CA LYS A 417 12.10 32.10 -2.88
C LYS A 417 11.82 33.33 -3.75
N VAL A 418 11.06 34.28 -3.20
CA VAL A 418 10.88 35.63 -3.76
C VAL A 418 12.04 36.53 -3.31
N LEU A 419 12.68 37.21 -4.27
CA LEU A 419 13.75 38.19 -4.02
C LEU A 419 13.21 39.62 -4.27
N PRO A 420 13.95 40.68 -3.87
CA PRO A 420 13.54 42.06 -4.15
C PRO A 420 13.32 42.33 -5.64
N GLY A 421 12.28 43.11 -5.99
CA GLY A 421 11.92 43.39 -7.38
C GLY A 421 11.23 42.21 -8.08
N LYS A 422 11.53 42.01 -9.38
CA LYS A 422 10.99 40.90 -10.19
C LYS A 422 11.78 39.59 -10.07
N GLU A 423 12.92 39.57 -9.38
CA GLU A 423 13.77 38.38 -9.27
C GLU A 423 13.13 37.26 -8.41
N ARG A 424 13.29 36.01 -8.85
CA ARG A 424 12.76 34.81 -8.19
C ARG A 424 13.80 33.70 -8.25
N ILE A 425 13.96 32.95 -7.16
CA ILE A 425 14.62 31.64 -7.21
C ILE A 425 13.56 30.64 -7.69
N ILE A 426 13.64 30.31 -8.98
CA ILE A 426 12.74 29.38 -9.65
C ILE A 426 13.06 27.96 -9.17
N ASN A 427 12.02 27.16 -8.89
CA ASN A 427 12.20 25.76 -8.51
C ASN A 427 12.86 24.97 -9.64
N ALA A 428 13.92 24.21 -9.34
CA ALA A 428 14.72 23.52 -10.34
C ALA A 428 13.91 22.51 -11.20
N ARG A 429 12.87 21.85 -10.64
CA ARG A 429 12.02 20.93 -11.41
C ARG A 429 11.05 21.68 -12.32
N PHE A 430 10.53 22.82 -11.87
CA PHE A 430 9.70 23.69 -12.70
C PHE A 430 10.51 24.28 -13.85
N HIS A 431 11.74 24.72 -13.60
CA HIS A 431 12.69 25.14 -14.63
C HIS A 431 13.00 24.01 -15.63
N ALA A 432 13.12 22.75 -15.19
CA ALA A 432 13.31 21.62 -16.09
C ALA A 432 12.09 21.40 -17.00
N MET A 433 10.87 21.55 -16.48
CA MET A 433 9.63 21.50 -17.27
C MET A 433 9.56 22.65 -18.28
N THR A 434 9.89 23.88 -17.88
CA THR A 434 9.84 25.06 -18.77
C THR A 434 10.90 24.98 -19.86
N ALA A 435 12.08 24.42 -19.56
CA ALA A 435 13.13 24.13 -20.54
C ALA A 435 12.74 23.00 -21.52
N HIS A 436 12.01 21.96 -21.07
CA HIS A 436 11.49 20.92 -21.97
C HIS A 436 10.45 21.47 -22.96
N TYR A 437 9.58 22.37 -22.50
CA TYR A 437 8.56 23.01 -23.32
C TYR A 437 9.00 24.32 -24.01
N LEU A 438 10.23 24.78 -23.74
CA LEU A 438 10.87 25.96 -24.35
C LEU A 438 10.13 27.31 -24.15
N PHE A 439 9.39 27.49 -23.05
CA PHE A 439 8.68 28.74 -22.77
C PHE A 439 9.27 29.54 -21.59
N ASP A 440 9.22 30.87 -21.69
CA ASP A 440 9.67 31.81 -20.66
C ASP A 440 8.68 31.92 -19.50
N THR A 441 9.15 32.19 -18.28
CA THR A 441 8.28 32.32 -17.10
C THR A 441 8.25 33.75 -16.57
N GLU A 442 7.05 34.29 -16.37
CA GLU A 442 6.84 35.58 -15.72
C GLU A 442 5.99 35.42 -14.45
N PHE A 443 6.51 35.92 -13.33
CA PHE A 443 5.85 35.86 -12.03
C PHE A 443 5.29 37.22 -11.64
N CYS A 444 4.01 37.26 -11.26
CA CYS A 444 3.38 38.50 -10.80
C CYS A 444 4.06 39.04 -9.52
N ASN A 445 3.93 40.35 -9.30
CA ASN A 445 4.34 41.00 -8.07
C ASN A 445 3.42 40.59 -6.90
N VAL A 446 3.99 40.51 -5.70
CA VAL A 446 3.25 40.12 -4.49
C VAL A 446 2.11 41.11 -4.25
N ALA A 447 0.89 40.58 -4.07
CA ALA A 447 -0.36 41.34 -3.92
C ALA A 447 -0.83 42.16 -5.16
N SER A 448 -0.22 41.97 -6.35
CA SER A 448 -0.57 42.69 -7.59
C SER A 448 -1.48 41.88 -8.53
N GLY A 449 -2.63 41.38 -8.05
CA GLY A 449 -3.55 40.56 -8.84
C GLY A 449 -4.10 41.20 -10.14
N TRP A 450 -3.98 42.53 -10.27
CA TRP A 450 -4.30 43.29 -11.49
C TRP A 450 -3.36 42.99 -12.67
N GLU A 451 -2.16 42.48 -12.43
CA GLU A 451 -1.23 41.99 -13.46
C GLU A 451 -1.78 40.72 -14.16
N LYS A 452 -2.76 40.03 -13.55
CA LYS A 452 -3.57 38.94 -14.13
C LYS A 452 -4.94 39.40 -14.65
N GLY A 453 -5.14 40.72 -14.85
CA GLY A 453 -6.47 41.37 -14.99
C GLY A 453 -7.38 40.94 -16.16
N ILE A 454 -6.92 40.05 -17.04
CA ILE A 454 -7.67 39.53 -18.20
C ILE A 454 -8.68 38.41 -17.83
N VAL A 455 -8.65 37.97 -16.58
CA VAL A 455 -9.48 36.84 -16.10
C VAL A 455 -10.80 37.27 -15.45
N GLU A 456 -10.91 38.51 -14.93
CA GLU A 456 -11.83 38.84 -13.84
C GLU A 456 -13.31 39.14 -14.16
N LYS A 457 -13.77 39.16 -15.42
CA LYS A 457 -15.21 39.36 -15.71
C LYS A 457 -15.87 38.37 -16.66
N ASN A 458 -15.51 38.33 -17.94
CA ASN A 458 -16.33 37.58 -18.91
C ASN A 458 -16.02 36.06 -18.99
N VAL A 459 -14.89 35.59 -18.43
CA VAL A 459 -14.44 34.17 -18.54
C VAL A 459 -14.43 33.44 -17.19
N GLN A 460 -14.52 34.15 -16.06
CA GLN A 460 -14.76 33.50 -14.76
C GLN A 460 -16.15 32.82 -14.72
N ASP A 461 -17.18 33.44 -15.30
CA ASP A 461 -18.54 32.91 -15.26
C ASP A 461 -18.69 31.54 -15.96
N ARG A 462 -18.11 31.34 -17.16
CA ARG A 462 -18.28 30.04 -17.86
C ARG A 462 -17.49 28.91 -17.21
N ARG A 463 -16.26 29.14 -16.71
CA ARG A 463 -15.51 28.12 -15.93
C ARG A 463 -16.27 27.74 -14.66
N ARG A 464 -16.85 28.72 -13.97
CA ARG A 464 -17.72 28.50 -12.81
C ARG A 464 -18.98 27.71 -13.17
N HIS A 465 -19.61 27.98 -14.31
CA HIS A 465 -20.77 27.21 -14.78
C HIS A 465 -20.41 25.76 -15.16
N ILE A 466 -19.27 25.53 -15.81
CA ILE A 466 -18.76 24.15 -16.06
C ILE A 466 -18.55 23.42 -14.73
N TRP A 467 -17.92 24.06 -13.75
CA TRP A 467 -17.73 23.44 -12.44
C TRP A 467 -19.04 23.21 -11.67
N GLN A 468 -20.01 24.11 -11.78
CA GLN A 468 -21.36 23.91 -11.21
C GLN A 468 -22.11 22.75 -11.85
N ALA A 469 -21.92 22.50 -13.15
CA ALA A 469 -22.42 21.29 -13.79
C ALA A 469 -21.69 20.03 -13.30
N ALA A 470 -20.37 20.09 -13.09
CA ALA A 470 -19.60 18.99 -12.50
C ALA A 470 -20.09 18.62 -11.09
N LEU A 471 -20.47 19.61 -10.27
CA LEU A 471 -21.03 19.41 -8.92
C LEU A 471 -22.37 18.64 -8.91
N ALA A 472 -23.12 18.65 -10.02
CA ALA A 472 -24.36 17.89 -10.16
C ALA A 472 -24.13 16.43 -10.60
N LEU A 473 -22.91 16.08 -11.00
CA LEU A 473 -22.51 14.76 -11.48
C LEU A 473 -21.72 13.98 -10.41
N LYS A 474 -21.59 12.68 -10.63
CA LYS A 474 -20.80 11.77 -9.79
C LYS A 474 -19.80 11.06 -10.68
N PHE A 475 -18.51 11.20 -10.38
CA PHE A 475 -17.43 10.56 -11.15
C PHE A 475 -16.85 9.39 -10.36
N ALA A 476 -16.46 8.32 -11.04
CA ALA A 476 -15.73 7.20 -10.45
C ALA A 476 -14.27 7.57 -10.18
N SER A 477 -13.64 8.38 -11.03
CA SER A 477 -12.21 8.74 -10.94
C SER A 477 -11.90 10.21 -11.29
N PHE A 478 -10.67 10.64 -11.02
CA PHE A 478 -10.17 11.94 -11.49
C PHE A 478 -9.99 11.97 -13.02
N ASP A 479 -9.63 10.85 -13.66
CA ASP A 479 -9.48 10.81 -15.12
C ASP A 479 -10.82 10.93 -15.85
N GLU A 480 -11.89 10.34 -15.32
CA GLU A 480 -13.25 10.52 -15.85
C GLU A 480 -13.71 11.98 -15.74
N LEU A 481 -13.48 12.60 -14.57
CA LEU A 481 -13.72 14.04 -14.38
C LEU A 481 -12.87 14.88 -15.35
N ASN A 482 -11.60 14.54 -15.56
CA ASN A 482 -10.73 15.29 -16.46
C ASN A 482 -11.12 15.14 -17.94
N ALA A 483 -11.50 13.93 -18.38
CA ALA A 483 -12.03 13.71 -19.73
C ALA A 483 -13.34 14.49 -19.96
N TRP A 484 -14.21 14.55 -18.95
CA TRP A 484 -15.43 15.36 -18.99
C TRP A 484 -15.11 16.87 -19.02
N LEU A 485 -14.17 17.35 -18.19
CA LEU A 485 -13.75 18.76 -18.19
C LEU A 485 -13.14 19.19 -19.53
N GLU A 486 -12.32 18.34 -20.14
CA GLU A 486 -11.76 18.55 -21.48
C GLU A 486 -12.88 18.74 -22.52
N GLN A 487 -13.84 17.82 -22.57
CA GLN A 487 -14.99 17.92 -23.47
C GLN A 487 -15.80 19.21 -23.23
N GLN A 488 -16.05 19.58 -21.96
CA GLN A 488 -16.77 20.81 -21.63
C GLN A 488 -15.99 22.09 -21.98
N CYS A 489 -14.65 22.07 -21.88
CA CYS A 489 -13.82 23.20 -22.32
C CYS A 489 -13.94 23.39 -23.84
N GLN A 490 -13.76 22.31 -24.62
CA GLN A 490 -13.87 22.34 -26.09
C GLN A 490 -15.26 22.82 -26.56
N LEU A 491 -16.34 22.29 -25.96
CA LEU A 491 -17.72 22.75 -26.24
C LEU A 491 -17.93 24.22 -25.87
N ALA A 492 -17.35 24.71 -24.77
CA ALA A 492 -17.43 26.10 -24.39
C ALA A 492 -16.69 27.03 -25.37
N TRP A 493 -15.56 26.59 -25.94
CA TRP A 493 -14.81 27.39 -26.92
C TRP A 493 -15.60 27.64 -28.22
N GLN A 494 -16.41 26.67 -28.66
CA GLN A 494 -17.28 26.78 -29.83
C GLN A 494 -18.47 27.74 -29.61
N GLN A 495 -18.93 27.87 -28.37
CA GLN A 495 -20.12 28.68 -28.03
C GLN A 495 -19.75 30.12 -27.69
N LEU A 496 -18.64 30.34 -26.98
CA LEU A 496 -18.21 31.66 -26.53
C LEU A 496 -17.64 32.49 -27.68
N ARG A 497 -18.04 33.77 -27.75
CA ARG A 497 -17.47 34.77 -28.66
C ARG A 497 -16.32 35.53 -28.01
N HIS A 498 -15.35 35.97 -28.81
CA HIS A 498 -14.21 36.72 -28.30
C HIS A 498 -14.64 38.15 -27.88
N PRO A 499 -14.21 38.67 -26.70
CA PRO A 499 -14.65 39.98 -26.22
C PRO A 499 -14.26 41.17 -27.10
N GLU A 500 -13.19 41.05 -27.89
CA GLU A 500 -12.72 42.11 -28.81
C GLU A 500 -13.00 41.78 -30.29
N TYR A 501 -13.40 40.54 -30.59
CA TYR A 501 -13.72 40.05 -31.95
C TYR A 501 -15.04 39.25 -31.88
N PRO A 502 -16.21 39.89 -31.65
CA PRO A 502 -17.47 39.20 -31.34
C PRO A 502 -17.98 38.29 -32.47
N GLU A 503 -17.51 38.50 -33.69
CA GLU A 503 -17.74 37.67 -34.86
C GLU A 503 -17.06 36.29 -34.76
N LEU A 504 -15.90 36.20 -34.09
CA LEU A 504 -15.15 34.96 -33.91
C LEU A 504 -15.50 34.24 -32.59
N THR A 505 -15.55 32.92 -32.64
CA THR A 505 -15.54 32.05 -31.46
C THR A 505 -14.15 31.94 -30.86
N LEU A 506 -14.06 31.50 -29.60
CA LEU A 506 -12.75 31.18 -29.00
C LEU A 506 -12.10 29.98 -29.69
N ALA A 507 -12.88 29.06 -30.27
CA ALA A 507 -12.38 27.90 -30.99
C ALA A 507 -11.66 28.28 -32.30
N GLU A 508 -12.27 29.17 -33.10
CA GLU A 508 -11.68 29.71 -34.34
C GLU A 508 -10.41 30.51 -34.02
N LEU A 509 -10.48 31.46 -33.09
CA LEU A 509 -9.32 32.29 -32.74
C LEU A 509 -8.18 31.48 -32.09
N ARG A 510 -8.49 30.36 -31.40
CA ARG A 510 -7.48 29.39 -30.90
C ARG A 510 -6.85 28.57 -32.03
N GLN A 511 -7.57 28.33 -33.13
CA GLN A 511 -6.99 27.68 -34.32
C GLN A 511 -5.99 28.60 -35.01
N ASP A 512 -6.28 29.89 -35.13
CA ASP A 512 -5.32 30.88 -35.60
C ASP A 512 -4.14 31.05 -34.61
N GLU A 513 -4.42 31.03 -33.31
CA GLU A 513 -3.38 31.10 -32.28
C GLU A 513 -2.43 29.89 -32.33
N GLN A 514 -2.93 28.70 -32.67
CA GLN A 514 -2.14 27.48 -32.78
C GLN A 514 -1.03 27.56 -33.83
N LEU A 515 -1.23 28.30 -34.92
CA LEU A 515 -0.21 28.52 -35.95
C LEU A 515 0.98 29.35 -35.47
N HIS A 516 0.82 30.05 -34.34
CA HIS A 516 1.82 30.94 -33.72
C HIS A 516 2.41 30.35 -32.43
N MET A 517 1.94 29.18 -31.99
CA MET A 517 2.48 28.46 -30.83
C MET A 517 3.63 27.53 -31.25
N MET A 518 4.52 27.25 -30.31
CA MET A 518 5.56 26.22 -30.48
C MET A 518 4.93 24.82 -30.52
N PRO A 519 5.53 23.87 -31.28
CA PRO A 519 5.04 22.50 -31.33
C PRO A 519 5.16 21.82 -29.96
N PHE A 520 4.17 21.01 -29.60
CA PHE A 520 4.20 20.21 -28.37
C PHE A 520 5.23 19.06 -28.52
N PRO A 521 6.33 19.03 -27.74
CA PRO A 521 7.41 18.05 -27.91
C PRO A 521 7.11 16.67 -27.28
N GLY A 522 5.91 16.49 -26.72
CA GLY A 522 5.52 15.32 -25.92
C GLY A 522 5.45 15.64 -24.42
N ALA A 523 4.90 14.68 -23.66
CA ALA A 523 4.73 14.81 -22.21
C ALA A 523 6.09 14.95 -21.50
N PHE A 524 6.19 15.90 -20.56
CA PHE A 524 7.35 16.01 -19.69
C PHE A 524 7.31 14.90 -18.64
N ASP A 525 8.34 14.05 -18.59
CA ASP A 525 8.34 12.89 -17.69
C ASP A 525 8.69 13.29 -16.25
N GLY A 526 7.68 13.86 -15.57
CA GLY A 526 7.84 14.51 -14.28
C GLY A 526 8.02 13.58 -13.08
N TYR A 527 8.36 12.29 -13.24
CA TYR A 527 8.57 11.42 -12.07
C TYR A 527 9.83 11.82 -11.30
N THR A 528 9.76 11.68 -9.97
CA THR A 528 10.92 11.90 -9.11
C THR A 528 11.63 10.58 -8.91
N GLU A 529 12.63 10.29 -9.75
CA GLU A 529 13.60 9.22 -9.50
C GLU A 529 14.77 9.79 -8.72
N VAL A 530 14.81 9.55 -7.41
CA VAL A 530 15.98 9.90 -6.59
C VAL A 530 16.90 8.69 -6.53
N LEU A 531 18.08 8.82 -7.14
CA LEU A 531 19.18 7.89 -6.91
C LEU A 531 19.69 8.07 -5.47
N ALA A 532 19.30 7.14 -4.59
CA ALA A 532 19.73 7.13 -3.20
C ALA A 532 20.82 6.07 -2.98
N ARG A 533 21.88 6.43 -2.24
CA ARG A 533 22.86 5.45 -1.78
C ARG A 533 22.34 4.75 -0.53
N VAL A 534 22.33 3.42 -0.54
CA VAL A 534 22.01 2.63 0.65
C VAL A 534 23.19 2.71 1.63
N SER A 535 22.94 3.14 2.87
CA SER A 535 23.96 3.20 3.92
C SER A 535 24.42 1.81 4.36
N SER A 536 25.53 1.76 5.09
CA SER A 536 25.99 0.54 5.80
C SER A 536 24.97 0.00 6.79
N THR A 537 24.08 0.84 7.32
CA THR A 537 22.94 0.46 8.17
C THR A 537 21.70 0.02 7.39
N CYS A 538 21.83 -0.21 6.07
CA CYS A 538 20.74 -0.64 5.18
C CYS A 538 19.59 0.38 5.10
N LEU A 539 19.91 1.68 5.16
CA LEU A 539 18.94 2.79 5.05
C LEU A 539 19.25 3.68 3.84
N ILE A 540 18.22 4.10 3.11
CA ILE A 540 18.29 5.27 2.21
C ILE A 540 17.70 6.49 2.91
N THR A 541 18.13 7.69 2.51
CA THR A 541 17.45 8.94 2.89
C THR A 541 16.68 9.47 1.69
N PHE A 542 15.38 9.68 1.84
CA PHE A 542 14.52 10.28 0.82
C PHE A 542 13.69 11.38 1.48
N GLN A 543 13.77 12.60 0.93
CA GLN A 543 13.27 13.83 1.57
C GLN A 543 13.83 13.98 3.00
N ARG A 544 12.98 13.99 4.02
CA ARG A 544 13.37 14.10 5.45
C ARG A 544 13.44 12.75 6.18
N ASN A 545 13.07 11.67 5.50
CA ASN A 545 12.83 10.37 6.11
C ASN A 545 13.92 9.36 5.73
N ARG A 546 14.12 8.36 6.58
CA ARG A 546 15.00 7.21 6.31
C ARG A 546 14.16 5.95 6.10
N TYR A 547 14.44 5.22 5.02
CA TYR A 547 13.72 4.01 4.65
C TYR A 547 14.66 2.82 4.63
N SER A 548 14.22 1.69 5.19
CA SER A 548 14.96 0.42 5.18
C SER A 548 15.00 -0.20 3.79
N VAL A 549 16.17 -0.69 3.38
CA VAL A 549 16.39 -1.39 2.12
C VAL A 549 16.98 -2.79 2.41
N PRO A 550 16.64 -3.85 1.67
CA PRO A 550 17.21 -5.17 1.88
C PRO A 550 18.74 -5.17 1.88
N CYS A 551 19.35 -5.92 2.80
CA CYS A 551 20.79 -5.83 3.10
C CYS A 551 21.74 -6.15 1.93
N HIS A 552 21.29 -6.88 0.90
CA HIS A 552 22.09 -7.13 -0.31
C HIS A 552 22.33 -5.88 -1.16
N TRP A 553 21.53 -4.81 -0.97
CA TRP A 553 21.74 -3.51 -1.60
C TRP A 553 22.63 -2.56 -0.80
N ALA A 554 23.16 -2.96 0.36
CA ALA A 554 24.01 -2.10 1.19
C ALA A 554 25.20 -1.54 0.40
N ASN A 555 25.46 -0.24 0.52
CA ASN A 555 26.44 0.55 -0.24
C ASN A 555 26.17 0.70 -1.76
N GLN A 556 25.10 0.13 -2.30
CA GLN A 556 24.73 0.31 -3.70
C GLN A 556 23.88 1.58 -3.91
N MET A 557 23.77 2.02 -5.17
CA MET A 557 22.82 3.06 -5.59
C MET A 557 21.50 2.39 -5.97
N VAL A 558 20.39 2.88 -5.44
CA VAL A 558 19.04 2.42 -5.80
C VAL A 558 18.20 3.58 -6.33
N SER A 559 17.35 3.28 -7.30
CA SER A 559 16.27 4.17 -7.74
C SER A 559 15.18 4.21 -6.66
N VAL A 560 14.72 5.41 -6.31
CA VAL A 560 13.65 5.64 -5.34
C VAL A 560 12.55 6.46 -5.99
N GLN A 561 11.35 5.89 -6.02
CA GLN A 561 10.13 6.53 -6.51
C GLN A 561 9.11 6.63 -5.38
N GLN A 562 8.34 7.72 -5.34
CA GLN A 562 7.32 7.95 -4.30
C GLN A 562 5.98 7.31 -4.72
N GLY A 563 5.50 6.34 -3.93
CA GLY A 563 4.14 5.82 -4.03
C GLY A 563 3.10 6.70 -3.33
N GLU A 564 1.83 6.53 -3.68
CA GLU A 564 0.71 7.30 -3.09
C GLU A 564 0.41 6.85 -1.64
N PRO A 565 0.44 7.76 -0.65
CA PRO A 565 0.09 7.43 0.73
C PRO A 565 -1.43 7.34 0.93
N ILE A 566 -1.89 6.31 1.63
CA ILE A 566 -3.30 6.12 1.96
C ILE A 566 -3.64 7.00 3.17
N ARG A 567 -4.57 7.93 3.02
CA ARG A 567 -5.18 8.66 4.16
C ARG A 567 -6.34 7.87 4.71
N VAL A 568 -6.29 7.50 5.99
CA VAL A 568 -7.35 6.74 6.65
C VAL A 568 -8.53 7.67 6.95
N THR A 569 -9.62 7.51 6.21
CA THR A 569 -10.80 8.37 6.30
C THR A 569 -11.91 7.82 7.20
N HIS A 570 -11.67 6.73 7.95
CA HIS A 570 -12.55 6.09 8.95
C HIS A 570 -13.99 5.72 8.52
N HIS A 571 -14.41 6.08 7.31
CA HIS A 571 -15.71 5.78 6.71
C HIS A 571 -15.72 4.51 5.86
N LYS A 572 -14.55 3.90 5.61
CA LYS A 572 -14.39 2.69 4.78
C LYS A 572 -13.68 1.58 5.54
N ALA A 573 -14.04 0.32 5.23
CA ALA A 573 -13.37 -0.87 5.74
C ALA A 573 -12.09 -1.21 4.94
N SER A 574 -12.06 -0.83 3.66
CA SER A 574 -10.93 -1.04 2.74
C SER A 574 -10.46 0.28 2.09
N TYR A 575 -9.23 0.26 1.60
CA TYR A 575 -8.57 1.38 0.93
C TYR A 575 -7.80 0.88 -0.31
N PRO A 576 -8.01 1.46 -1.51
CA PRO A 576 -7.29 1.07 -2.71
C PRO A 576 -5.80 1.36 -2.59
N VAL A 577 -4.98 0.38 -2.94
CA VAL A 577 -3.51 0.47 -2.96
C VAL A 577 -3.06 0.83 -4.36
N VAL A 578 -2.62 2.06 -4.52
CA VAL A 578 -2.27 2.64 -5.82
C VAL A 578 -0.79 3.00 -5.85
N ALA A 579 -0.07 2.54 -6.87
CA ALA A 579 1.34 2.89 -7.05
C ALA A 579 1.52 4.37 -7.44
N ASP A 580 0.81 4.80 -8.49
CA ASP A 580 0.79 6.18 -8.99
C ASP A 580 -0.67 6.52 -9.37
N ALA A 581 -1.25 7.55 -8.74
CA ALA A 581 -2.65 7.91 -8.99
C ALA A 581 -2.91 8.44 -10.41
N ARG A 582 -1.87 8.91 -11.12
CA ARG A 582 -1.94 9.47 -12.48
C ARG A 582 -1.83 8.41 -13.56
N LYS A 583 -1.18 7.28 -13.25
CA LYS A 583 -0.82 6.21 -14.18
C LYS A 583 -1.28 4.84 -13.65
N GLN A 584 -2.50 4.75 -13.12
CA GLN A 584 -3.03 3.51 -12.53
C GLN A 584 -3.04 2.31 -13.50
N GLN A 585 -3.20 2.57 -14.80
CA GLN A 585 -3.15 1.54 -15.85
C GLN A 585 -1.72 1.17 -16.28
N ALA A 586 -0.69 1.96 -15.92
CA ALA A 586 0.70 1.64 -16.23
C ALA A 586 1.31 0.62 -15.25
N PHE A 587 0.72 0.50 -14.06
CA PHE A 587 1.27 -0.30 -12.97
C PHE A 587 0.26 -1.32 -12.45
N GLU A 588 0.77 -2.44 -11.97
CA GLU A 588 0.01 -3.43 -11.22
C GLU A 588 0.76 -3.71 -9.91
N VAL A 589 0.11 -3.43 -8.78
CA VAL A 589 0.73 -3.65 -7.47
C VAL A 589 0.73 -5.14 -7.21
N MET A 590 1.93 -5.75 -7.21
CA MET A 590 2.13 -7.19 -7.06
C MET A 590 2.09 -7.62 -5.59
N GLN A 591 2.72 -6.83 -4.72
CA GLN A 591 2.83 -7.14 -3.29
C GLN A 591 2.99 -5.86 -2.46
N ILE A 592 2.30 -5.80 -1.32
CA ILE A 592 2.61 -4.86 -0.24
C ILE A 592 3.75 -5.47 0.57
N ARG A 593 4.92 -4.82 0.58
CA ARG A 593 6.11 -5.24 1.35
C ARG A 593 6.04 -4.78 2.78
N LYS A 594 5.59 -3.54 3.00
CA LYS A 594 5.56 -2.87 4.29
C LYS A 594 4.42 -1.85 4.36
N VAL A 595 3.86 -1.66 5.55
CA VAL A 595 2.91 -0.57 5.85
C VAL A 595 3.43 0.17 7.08
N ILE A 596 3.53 1.50 6.98
CA ILE A 596 3.99 2.39 8.04
C ILE A 596 2.86 3.38 8.34
N ARG A 597 2.33 3.32 9.56
CA ARG A 597 1.44 4.33 10.14
C ARG A 597 2.25 5.57 10.48
N ILE A 598 1.76 6.73 10.08
CA ILE A 598 2.31 8.05 10.42
C ILE A 598 1.23 8.82 11.17
N GLU A 599 1.49 9.08 12.44
CA GLU A 599 0.68 9.93 13.31
C GLU A 599 1.32 11.31 13.46
N LYS A 600 0.48 12.34 13.55
CA LYS A 600 0.93 13.73 13.69
C LYS A 600 0.29 14.38 14.90
N THR A 601 1.02 14.37 16.01
CA THR A 601 0.59 14.95 17.28
C THR A 601 1.24 16.31 17.45
N GLY A 602 0.57 17.34 16.95
CA GLY A 602 1.09 18.71 16.93
C GLY A 602 2.27 18.88 15.97
N SER A 603 3.45 19.16 16.51
CA SER A 603 4.69 19.36 15.75
C SER A 603 5.58 18.11 15.63
N GLN A 604 5.25 17.03 16.36
CA GLN A 604 5.98 15.76 16.28
C GLN A 604 5.24 14.77 15.38
N GLU A 605 6.00 14.03 14.58
CA GLU A 605 5.51 12.94 13.72
C GLU A 605 6.06 11.62 14.27
N ARG A 606 5.17 10.68 14.61
CA ARG A 606 5.52 9.30 15.04
C ARG A 606 5.25 8.36 13.88
N SER A 607 6.24 7.55 13.52
CA SER A 607 6.12 6.53 12.46
C SER A 607 6.26 5.13 13.05
N GLU A 608 5.31 4.25 12.78
CA GLU A 608 5.28 2.88 13.32
C GLU A 608 4.92 1.87 12.23
N GLU A 609 5.47 0.65 12.32
CA GLU A 609 5.20 -0.40 11.34
C GLU A 609 3.92 -1.16 11.69
N VAL A 610 2.92 -1.09 10.81
CA VAL A 610 1.70 -1.90 10.94
C VAL A 610 2.03 -3.29 10.41
N LEU A 611 1.89 -4.31 11.27
CA LEU A 611 2.18 -5.69 10.90
C LEU A 611 1.03 -6.30 10.06
N PRO A 612 1.34 -7.19 9.09
CA PRO A 612 0.29 -7.93 8.39
C PRO A 612 -0.44 -8.89 9.35
N PHE A 613 -1.73 -9.15 9.10
CA PHE A 613 -2.56 -10.06 9.89
C PHE A 613 -2.06 -11.52 9.90
N TYR A 614 -1.28 -11.91 8.89
CA TYR A 614 -0.65 -13.23 8.82
C TYR A 614 0.82 -13.21 9.28
N ALA A 615 1.27 -12.12 9.92
CA ALA A 615 2.61 -12.07 10.51
C ALA A 615 2.73 -13.15 11.60
N LEU A 616 3.89 -13.80 11.69
CA LEU A 616 4.15 -14.65 12.86
C LEU A 616 4.07 -13.84 14.17
N ARG A 617 4.32 -12.51 14.13
CA ARG A 617 4.64 -11.61 15.27
C ARG A 617 3.46 -10.94 16.01
N HIS A 618 2.31 -11.60 16.18
CA HIS A 618 1.29 -11.09 17.12
C HIS A 618 1.75 -11.20 18.60
N GLY A 619 1.53 -10.16 19.41
CA GLY A 619 1.65 -10.19 20.88
C GLY A 619 3.03 -10.59 21.43
N ALA A 620 4.12 -10.02 20.90
CA ALA A 620 5.46 -10.18 21.49
C ALA A 620 5.77 -9.17 22.60
N GLU A 621 5.01 -8.09 22.67
CA GLU A 621 5.09 -6.99 23.64
C GLU A 621 3.67 -6.74 24.17
N ASN A 622 3.54 -6.33 25.44
CA ASN A 622 2.24 -6.01 26.05
C ASN A 622 1.58 -4.74 25.46
N ASP A 623 2.30 -4.05 24.58
CA ASP A 623 1.98 -2.76 23.94
C ASP A 623 1.93 -2.93 22.40
N GLY A 624 1.54 -4.12 21.92
CA GLY A 624 1.48 -4.43 20.49
C GLY A 624 0.47 -3.58 19.70
N PRO A 625 0.63 -3.42 18.38
CA PRO A 625 -0.13 -2.46 17.59
C PRO A 625 -1.65 -2.72 17.64
N ASP A 626 -2.41 -1.62 17.73
CA ASP A 626 -3.89 -1.60 17.86
C ASP A 626 -4.61 -2.39 16.76
N PHE A 627 -4.00 -2.48 15.58
CA PHE A 627 -4.54 -3.17 14.42
C PHE A 627 -3.43 -3.72 13.51
N TYR A 628 -3.85 -4.62 12.64
CA TYR A 628 -3.05 -5.28 11.61
C TYR A 628 -3.62 -4.95 10.24
N TRP A 629 -2.86 -5.19 9.18
CA TRP A 629 -3.39 -5.08 7.81
C TRP A 629 -3.52 -6.43 7.12
N HIS A 630 -4.55 -6.59 6.30
CA HIS A 630 -4.55 -7.60 5.25
C HIS A 630 -4.84 -6.94 3.90
N ALA A 631 -4.56 -7.65 2.81
CA ALA A 631 -4.90 -7.18 1.48
C ALA A 631 -5.82 -8.19 0.78
N SER A 632 -6.81 -7.71 0.04
CA SER A 632 -7.53 -8.50 -0.96
C SER A 632 -7.13 -8.03 -2.36
N ARG A 633 -7.24 -8.92 -3.34
CA ARG A 633 -6.93 -8.64 -4.75
C ARG A 633 -8.20 -8.85 -5.55
N GLU A 634 -8.71 -7.77 -6.13
CA GLU A 634 -9.92 -7.78 -6.93
C GLU A 634 -9.57 -7.66 -8.42
N ALA A 635 -10.50 -8.07 -9.29
CA ALA A 635 -10.42 -7.70 -10.70
C ALA A 635 -10.52 -6.17 -10.85
N SER A 636 -9.82 -5.60 -11.82
CA SER A 636 -9.94 -4.17 -12.12
C SER A 636 -11.40 -3.81 -12.41
N PRO A 637 -11.96 -2.78 -11.76
CA PRO A 637 -13.32 -2.30 -12.07
C PRO A 637 -13.37 -1.45 -13.35
N ARG A 638 -12.23 -1.25 -14.03
CA ARG A 638 -12.11 -0.42 -15.23
C ARG A 638 -12.56 -1.23 -16.46
N GLN A 639 -13.27 -0.58 -17.38
CA GLN A 639 -13.70 -1.19 -18.64
C GLN A 639 -12.48 -1.63 -19.49
N ASP A 640 -12.59 -2.80 -20.12
CA ASP A 640 -11.59 -3.45 -20.98
C ASP A 640 -10.21 -3.73 -20.34
N ASP A 641 -10.08 -3.52 -19.03
CA ASP A 641 -8.86 -3.75 -18.26
C ASP A 641 -8.82 -5.16 -17.64
N LYS A 642 -7.85 -5.97 -18.07
CA LYS A 642 -7.67 -7.36 -17.63
C LYS A 642 -6.84 -7.51 -16.35
N GLY A 643 -6.38 -6.39 -15.77
CA GLY A 643 -5.54 -6.38 -14.58
C GLY A 643 -6.30 -6.53 -13.26
N THR A 644 -5.54 -6.51 -12.17
CA THR A 644 -6.05 -6.65 -10.81
C THR A 644 -5.59 -5.51 -9.92
N ASP A 645 -6.47 -5.05 -9.05
CA ASP A 645 -6.19 -3.99 -8.09
C ASP A 645 -6.09 -4.60 -6.68
N LEU A 646 -5.30 -3.98 -5.79
CA LEU A 646 -5.17 -4.40 -4.39
C LEU A 646 -5.95 -3.44 -3.48
N GLU A 647 -6.72 -4.00 -2.55
CA GLU A 647 -7.39 -3.28 -1.47
C GLU A 647 -6.71 -3.61 -0.14
N LEU A 648 -6.33 -2.59 0.64
CA LEU A 648 -5.81 -2.71 2.00
C LEU A 648 -6.96 -2.61 3.00
N HIS A 649 -7.04 -3.57 3.90
CA HIS A 649 -8.03 -3.64 4.97
C HIS A 649 -7.31 -3.58 6.32
N LEU A 650 -7.89 -2.90 7.31
CA LEU A 650 -7.36 -2.80 8.67
C LEU A 650 -8.22 -3.63 9.62
N VAL A 651 -7.63 -4.52 10.41
CA VAL A 651 -8.34 -5.50 11.25
C VAL A 651 -7.70 -5.72 12.62
N ASP A 652 -8.50 -6.16 13.59
CA ASP A 652 -8.02 -6.63 14.90
C ASP A 652 -7.53 -8.09 14.83
N LEU A 653 -7.11 -8.65 15.98
CA LEU A 653 -6.71 -10.07 16.09
C LEU A 653 -7.86 -11.07 15.86
N ASN A 654 -9.12 -10.62 15.92
CA ASN A 654 -10.30 -11.43 15.65
C ASN A 654 -10.76 -11.29 14.19
N PHE A 655 -10.02 -10.55 13.36
CA PHE A 655 -10.34 -10.22 11.97
C PHE A 655 -11.55 -9.27 11.80
N ASN A 656 -11.95 -8.54 12.85
CA ASN A 656 -12.94 -7.48 12.77
C ASN A 656 -12.33 -6.21 12.15
N PRO A 657 -13.02 -5.48 11.25
CA PRO A 657 -12.52 -4.23 10.70
C PRO A 657 -12.28 -3.15 11.77
N VAL A 658 -11.08 -2.57 11.79
CA VAL A 658 -10.68 -1.47 12.70
C VAL A 658 -10.65 -0.14 11.95
N ARG A 659 -11.03 0.94 12.64
CA ARG A 659 -11.11 2.31 12.09
C ARG A 659 -10.29 3.26 12.95
N PRO A 660 -8.96 3.29 12.79
CA PRO A 660 -8.10 4.16 13.60
C PRO A 660 -8.27 5.64 13.24
N SER A 661 -7.88 6.52 14.17
CA SER A 661 -8.17 7.95 14.11
C SER A 661 -7.20 8.73 13.22
N ALA A 662 -7.65 9.10 12.02
CA ALA A 662 -7.03 10.13 11.16
C ALA A 662 -5.51 9.98 10.90
N GLU A 663 -5.09 8.76 10.55
CA GLU A 663 -3.70 8.42 10.25
C GLU A 663 -3.37 8.54 8.75
N VAL A 664 -2.07 8.63 8.44
CA VAL A 664 -1.54 8.45 7.07
C VAL A 664 -0.75 7.14 7.03
N LEU A 665 -1.11 6.23 6.13
CA LEU A 665 -0.35 5.02 5.86
C LEU A 665 0.58 5.25 4.67
N SER A 666 1.88 5.06 4.89
CA SER A 666 2.90 4.99 3.85
C SER A 666 3.18 3.51 3.54
N LEU A 667 3.21 3.14 2.26
CA LEU A 667 3.35 1.75 1.83
C LEU A 667 4.64 1.56 1.04
N GLU A 668 5.33 0.45 1.30
CA GLU A 668 6.39 -0.07 0.44
C GLU A 668 5.76 -1.12 -0.49
N LEU A 669 5.82 -0.87 -1.80
CA LEU A 669 5.13 -1.66 -2.81
C LEU A 669 6.11 -2.29 -3.79
N LEU A 670 5.88 -3.56 -4.12
CA LEU A 670 6.43 -4.18 -5.33
C LEU A 670 5.39 -4.05 -6.43
N CYS A 671 5.78 -3.41 -7.54
CA CYS A 671 4.92 -3.18 -8.70
C CYS A 671 5.50 -3.84 -9.95
N SER A 672 4.64 -4.14 -10.92
CA SER A 672 5.03 -4.45 -12.30
C SER A 672 4.48 -3.36 -13.24
N ASN A 673 4.98 -3.32 -14.47
CA ASN A 673 4.52 -2.36 -15.50
C ASN A 673 3.22 -2.83 -16.22
N ARG A 674 2.35 -3.57 -15.51
CA ARG A 674 1.08 -4.12 -16.01
C ARG A 674 1.24 -4.77 -17.38
N ASP A 675 0.50 -4.33 -18.40
CA ASP A 675 0.55 -4.85 -19.77
C ASP A 675 1.47 -4.04 -20.70
N LEU A 676 2.12 -2.97 -20.22
CA LEU A 676 2.99 -2.11 -21.04
C LEU A 676 4.12 -2.86 -21.79
N PRO A 677 4.77 -3.91 -21.24
CA PRO A 677 5.77 -4.67 -21.98
C PRO A 677 5.22 -5.33 -23.25
N GLU A 678 3.94 -5.72 -23.29
CA GLU A 678 3.33 -6.31 -24.48
C GLU A 678 3.11 -5.29 -25.61
N LEU A 679 2.98 -4.01 -25.26
CA LEU A 679 2.80 -2.88 -26.18
C LEU A 679 4.11 -2.40 -26.81
N ILE A 680 5.26 -2.91 -26.39
CA ILE A 680 6.56 -2.56 -26.99
C ILE A 680 6.59 -3.01 -28.46
N PRO A 681 6.90 -2.12 -29.42
CA PRO A 681 7.05 -2.49 -30.83
C PRO A 681 8.06 -3.62 -31.01
N PHE A 682 7.70 -4.63 -31.79
CA PHE A 682 8.55 -5.79 -32.06
C PHE A 682 8.73 -5.96 -33.57
N GLY A 683 9.98 -5.94 -34.04
CA GLY A 683 10.34 -6.09 -35.44
C GLY A 683 10.50 -4.79 -36.23
N GLY A 684 10.59 -3.63 -35.57
CA GLY A 684 10.82 -2.33 -36.24
C GLY A 684 9.61 -1.79 -37.03
N SER A 685 8.39 -1.93 -36.49
CA SER A 685 7.14 -1.49 -37.13
C SER A 685 6.87 0.02 -37.08
N GLN A 686 7.75 0.83 -36.49
CA GLN A 686 7.70 2.29 -36.50
C GLN A 686 8.38 2.82 -37.77
N ALA A 687 7.68 3.71 -38.50
CA ALA A 687 8.05 4.12 -39.85
C ALA A 687 9.53 4.57 -39.98
N GLY A 688 10.34 3.74 -40.63
CA GLY A 688 11.73 4.05 -40.99
C GLY A 688 12.82 3.62 -39.99
N SER A 689 12.49 3.16 -38.77
CA SER A 689 13.51 2.73 -37.79
C SER A 689 13.52 1.21 -37.57
N ASN A 690 14.60 0.55 -38.00
CA ASN A 690 14.78 -0.92 -37.88
C ASN A 690 15.28 -1.33 -36.48
N THR A 691 14.61 -0.80 -35.45
CA THR A 691 15.00 -0.80 -34.03
C THR A 691 13.77 -0.93 -33.14
N ASP A 692 13.80 -1.83 -32.15
CA ASP A 692 12.68 -2.02 -31.21
C ASP A 692 12.68 -1.00 -30.06
N PHE A 693 13.79 -0.26 -29.89
CA PHE A 693 13.95 0.80 -28.90
C PHE A 693 14.58 2.03 -29.55
N THR A 694 14.09 3.22 -29.19
CA THR A 694 14.73 4.50 -29.49
C THR A 694 15.87 4.76 -28.49
N LEU A 695 17.07 5.07 -29.01
CA LEU A 695 18.22 5.45 -28.19
C LEU A 695 18.33 6.98 -28.14
N PRO A 696 18.51 7.60 -26.95
CA PRO A 696 18.66 9.05 -26.85
C PRO A 696 20.06 9.49 -27.31
N GLY A 697 20.11 10.41 -28.28
CA GLY A 697 21.30 11.17 -28.66
C GLY A 697 22.48 10.34 -29.20
N HIS A 698 23.69 10.89 -29.05
CA HIS A 698 24.96 10.27 -29.47
C HIS A 698 25.34 9.09 -28.55
N SER A 699 24.63 7.97 -28.69
CA SER A 699 24.97 6.73 -28.00
C SER A 699 26.09 5.97 -28.71
N VAL A 700 27.00 5.37 -27.93
CA VAL A 700 27.98 4.39 -28.42
C VAL A 700 27.35 3.05 -28.84
N VAL A 701 26.08 2.82 -28.49
CA VAL A 701 25.33 1.60 -28.82
C VAL A 701 24.67 1.76 -30.19
N LYS A 702 25.09 0.95 -31.17
CA LYS A 702 24.57 1.02 -32.56
C LYS A 702 23.09 0.65 -32.71
N ARG A 703 22.60 -0.32 -31.93
CA ARG A 703 21.19 -0.76 -31.88
C ARG A 703 20.93 -1.68 -30.69
N VAL A 704 19.73 -1.59 -30.11
CA VAL A 704 19.14 -2.64 -29.26
C VAL A 704 18.00 -3.31 -30.03
N LYS A 705 17.90 -4.64 -29.95
CA LYS A 705 16.86 -5.44 -30.61
C LYS A 705 16.32 -6.52 -29.65
N LEU A 706 15.01 -6.73 -29.66
CA LEU A 706 14.34 -7.84 -28.98
C LEU A 706 14.57 -9.14 -29.77
N LEU A 707 15.00 -10.20 -29.08
CA LEU A 707 15.15 -11.54 -29.68
C LEU A 707 13.81 -12.28 -29.80
N ARG A 708 12.82 -11.91 -28.97
CA ARG A 708 11.45 -12.43 -28.94
C ARG A 708 10.52 -11.30 -28.49
N LYS A 709 9.25 -11.30 -28.93
CA LYS A 709 8.24 -10.38 -28.39
C LYS A 709 8.11 -10.64 -26.87
N PRO A 710 8.00 -9.61 -26.02
CA PRO A 710 7.61 -9.78 -24.62
C PRO A 710 6.31 -10.57 -24.51
N THR A 711 6.25 -11.49 -23.55
CA THR A 711 5.03 -12.24 -23.24
C THR A 711 3.99 -11.31 -22.63
N GLY A 712 2.72 -11.49 -22.97
CA GLY A 712 1.61 -10.83 -22.28
C GLY A 712 1.59 -11.18 -20.79
N SER A 713 1.05 -10.26 -19.97
CA SER A 713 1.13 -10.38 -18.51
C SER A 713 0.23 -11.48 -17.97
N LEU A 714 0.86 -12.49 -17.37
CA LEU A 714 0.21 -13.69 -16.85
C LEU A 714 -0.40 -13.42 -15.48
N ARG A 715 -1.72 -13.48 -15.41
CA ARG A 715 -2.51 -13.30 -14.19
C ARG A 715 -3.19 -14.62 -13.82
N THR A 716 -3.20 -14.94 -12.53
CA THR A 716 -3.75 -16.21 -12.04
C THR A 716 -5.26 -16.26 -12.33
N PRO A 717 -5.76 -17.25 -13.09
CA PRO A 717 -7.15 -17.25 -13.52
C PRO A 717 -8.09 -17.49 -12.33
N ASN A 718 -9.10 -16.64 -12.17
CA ASN A 718 -10.10 -16.76 -11.08
C ASN A 718 -11.15 -17.85 -11.40
N LYS A 719 -10.68 -19.09 -11.59
CA LYS A 719 -11.51 -20.27 -11.86
C LYS A 719 -12.14 -20.79 -10.56
N ARG A 720 -13.46 -21.01 -10.57
CA ARG A 720 -14.20 -21.59 -9.43
C ARG A 720 -13.50 -22.87 -8.94
N GLY A 721 -13.24 -22.94 -7.63
CA GLY A 721 -12.62 -24.11 -7.00
C GLY A 721 -11.11 -24.30 -7.25
N LEU A 722 -10.44 -23.51 -8.09
CA LEU A 722 -9.01 -23.66 -8.37
C LEU A 722 -8.17 -23.52 -7.09
N GLN A 723 -8.48 -22.53 -6.26
CA GLN A 723 -7.84 -22.31 -4.97
C GLN A 723 -7.97 -23.53 -4.05
N TRP A 724 -9.15 -24.15 -3.98
CA TRP A 724 -9.38 -25.37 -3.20
C TRP A 724 -8.65 -26.58 -3.77
N ARG A 725 -8.57 -26.73 -5.11
CA ARG A 725 -7.77 -27.77 -5.76
C ARG A 725 -6.26 -27.59 -5.49
N LEU A 726 -5.76 -26.36 -5.47
CA LEU A 726 -4.38 -26.04 -5.08
C LEU A 726 -4.12 -26.32 -3.58
N VAL A 727 -5.04 -25.96 -2.68
CA VAL A 727 -4.94 -26.29 -1.25
C VAL A 727 -4.97 -27.81 -1.01
N SER A 728 -5.80 -28.55 -1.77
CA SER A 728 -5.84 -30.01 -1.76
C SER A 728 -4.54 -30.62 -2.30
N HIS A 729 -3.95 -30.04 -3.34
CA HIS A 729 -2.65 -30.46 -3.89
C HIS A 729 -1.48 -30.23 -2.90
N LEU A 730 -1.56 -29.19 -2.06
CA LEU A 730 -0.59 -28.93 -1.00
C LEU A 730 -0.71 -29.87 0.22
N SER A 731 -1.76 -30.71 0.31
CA SER A 731 -1.75 -31.81 1.28
C SER A 731 -0.95 -32.98 0.71
N LEU A 732 -0.20 -33.69 1.59
CA LEU A 732 0.71 -34.79 1.22
C LEU A 732 -0.07 -36.00 0.66
N ASN A 733 -0.45 -35.92 -0.61
CA ASN A 733 -1.16 -36.96 -1.34
C ASN A 733 -0.16 -37.80 -2.16
N TYR A 734 0.26 -38.93 -1.60
CA TYR A 734 1.11 -39.92 -2.29
C TYR A 734 0.39 -40.63 -3.47
N LEU A 735 -0.87 -40.28 -3.77
CA LEU A 735 -1.69 -40.88 -4.84
C LEU A 735 -1.17 -40.59 -6.26
N SER A 736 -0.33 -39.58 -6.46
CA SER A 736 0.33 -39.29 -7.74
C SER A 736 1.57 -40.16 -8.00
N LEU A 737 1.95 -41.01 -7.04
CA LEU A 737 3.12 -41.91 -7.10
C LEU A 737 2.78 -43.40 -7.18
N ILE A 738 1.50 -43.78 -7.16
CA ILE A 738 1.05 -45.19 -7.25
C ILE A 738 0.67 -45.58 -8.68
N GLU A 739 0.59 -46.88 -8.94
CA GLU A 739 0.31 -47.49 -10.25
C GLU A 739 -1.00 -47.01 -10.93
N SER A 740 -2.01 -46.65 -10.14
CA SER A 740 -3.28 -46.06 -10.62
C SER A 740 -3.24 -44.52 -10.73
N GLY A 741 -2.09 -43.90 -10.45
CA GLY A 741 -1.90 -42.45 -10.29
C GLY A 741 -1.85 -41.62 -11.57
N ARG A 742 -2.01 -42.22 -12.77
CA ARG A 742 -1.97 -41.49 -14.05
C ARG A 742 -2.95 -40.31 -14.08
N SER A 743 -4.22 -40.57 -13.76
CA SER A 743 -5.28 -39.56 -13.79
C SER A 743 -5.02 -38.47 -12.74
N ALA A 744 -4.58 -38.85 -11.54
CA ALA A 744 -4.20 -37.92 -10.49
C ALA A 744 -3.02 -37.02 -10.91
N LEU A 745 -1.97 -37.58 -11.52
CA LEU A 745 -0.82 -36.81 -12.03
C LEU A 745 -1.23 -35.87 -13.18
N GLN A 746 -2.10 -36.32 -14.10
CA GLN A 746 -2.61 -35.47 -15.17
C GLN A 746 -3.48 -34.33 -14.64
N GLU A 747 -4.38 -34.61 -13.69
CA GLU A 747 -5.19 -33.57 -13.04
C GLU A 747 -4.30 -32.56 -12.31
N MET A 748 -3.32 -33.04 -11.57
CA MET A 748 -2.37 -32.23 -10.81
C MET A 748 -1.55 -31.32 -11.73
N LEU A 749 -1.00 -31.84 -12.83
CA LEU A 749 -0.29 -31.04 -13.84
C LEU A 749 -1.21 -30.05 -14.56
N SER A 750 -2.51 -30.34 -14.69
CA SER A 750 -3.49 -29.39 -15.24
C SER A 750 -3.61 -28.11 -14.42
N LEU A 751 -3.38 -28.16 -13.10
CA LEU A 751 -3.35 -26.98 -12.22
C LEU A 751 -2.22 -26.00 -12.58
N TYR A 752 -1.14 -26.51 -13.19
CA TYR A 752 0.00 -25.70 -13.65
C TYR A 752 -0.20 -25.15 -15.08
N ASN A 753 -1.18 -25.65 -15.84
CA ASN A 753 -1.54 -25.09 -17.14
C ASN A 753 -2.45 -23.86 -17.02
N GLN A 754 -1.99 -22.83 -16.30
CA GLN A 754 -2.79 -21.66 -15.94
C GLN A 754 -3.26 -20.83 -17.15
N THR A 755 -2.60 -20.97 -18.30
CA THR A 755 -2.93 -20.29 -19.56
C THR A 755 -3.87 -21.06 -20.47
N ASP A 756 -4.34 -22.24 -20.06
CA ASP A 756 -5.08 -23.19 -20.91
C ASP A 756 -4.35 -23.49 -22.25
N SER A 757 -3.01 -23.48 -22.23
CA SER A 757 -2.21 -23.73 -23.43
C SER A 757 -2.56 -25.10 -24.04
N PRO A 758 -2.93 -25.17 -25.33
CA PRO A 758 -3.26 -26.43 -25.98
C PRO A 758 -2.03 -27.33 -26.13
N VAL A 759 -0.83 -26.74 -26.23
CA VAL A 759 0.44 -27.48 -26.25
C VAL A 759 0.69 -28.16 -24.91
N ASN A 760 0.50 -27.45 -23.80
CA ASN A 760 0.65 -28.01 -22.46
C ASN A 760 -0.41 -29.09 -22.19
N ALA A 761 -1.68 -28.83 -22.56
CA ALA A 761 -2.77 -29.79 -22.41
C ALA A 761 -2.47 -31.09 -23.19
N ARG A 762 -1.98 -30.98 -24.43
CA ARG A 762 -1.52 -32.13 -25.24
C ARG A 762 -0.37 -32.88 -24.56
N GLN A 763 0.65 -32.19 -24.08
CA GLN A 763 1.78 -32.83 -23.38
C GLN A 763 1.35 -33.55 -22.08
N ILE A 764 0.39 -33.00 -21.33
CA ILE A 764 -0.17 -33.65 -20.14
C ILE A 764 -0.98 -34.90 -20.51
N GLN A 765 -1.80 -34.82 -21.57
CA GLN A 765 -2.54 -35.98 -22.11
C GLN A 765 -1.60 -37.10 -22.61
N GLY A 766 -0.42 -36.74 -23.10
CA GLY A 766 0.65 -37.64 -23.55
C GLY A 766 1.28 -38.52 -22.45
N LEU A 767 1.00 -38.28 -21.18
CA LEU A 767 1.33 -39.23 -20.11
C LEU A 767 0.46 -40.48 -20.27
N TYR A 768 1.07 -41.63 -20.59
CA TYR A 768 0.36 -42.87 -20.95
C TYR A 768 0.18 -43.83 -19.77
N ALA A 769 1.22 -44.04 -18.96
CA ALA A 769 1.16 -44.86 -17.74
C ALA A 769 2.23 -44.42 -16.73
N ILE A 770 2.01 -44.69 -15.44
CA ILE A 770 3.00 -44.53 -14.38
C ILE A 770 3.01 -45.79 -13.51
N GLU A 771 4.20 -46.32 -13.25
CA GLU A 771 4.46 -47.53 -12.47
C GLU A 771 5.44 -47.18 -11.33
N SER A 772 5.30 -47.82 -10.18
CA SER A 772 6.12 -47.55 -9.00
C SER A 772 6.55 -48.84 -8.31
N ALA A 773 7.85 -49.03 -8.10
CA ALA A 773 8.40 -50.21 -7.43
C ALA A 773 9.29 -49.83 -6.24
N PRO A 774 9.20 -50.54 -5.09
CA PRO A 774 10.18 -50.40 -4.02
C PRO A 774 11.58 -50.78 -4.50
N ALA A 775 12.54 -49.92 -4.20
CA ALA A 775 13.92 -50.05 -4.65
C ALA A 775 14.91 -49.83 -3.50
N VAL A 776 16.14 -50.29 -3.69
CA VAL A 776 17.25 -50.06 -2.77
C VAL A 776 18.44 -49.55 -3.57
N THR A 777 19.08 -48.48 -3.09
CA THR A 777 20.28 -47.93 -3.71
C THR A 777 21.34 -47.65 -2.67
N ARG A 778 22.62 -47.68 -3.08
CA ARG A 778 23.72 -47.29 -2.21
C ARG A 778 23.92 -45.79 -2.31
N VAL A 779 23.64 -45.07 -1.23
CA VAL A 779 23.96 -43.64 -1.10
C VAL A 779 25.32 -43.51 -0.43
N SER A 780 26.16 -42.60 -0.93
CA SER A 780 27.45 -42.26 -0.32
C SER A 780 27.56 -40.74 -0.19
N GLY A 781 27.30 -40.24 1.02
CA GLY A 781 27.52 -38.85 1.41
C GLY A 781 28.92 -38.66 2.00
N ARG A 782 29.23 -37.44 2.46
CA ARG A 782 30.54 -37.12 3.07
C ARG A 782 30.87 -37.94 4.33
N ASN A 783 29.85 -38.27 5.13
CA ASN A 783 30.01 -38.92 6.45
C ASN A 783 29.27 -40.27 6.57
N PHE A 784 28.56 -40.72 5.53
CA PHE A 784 27.73 -41.93 5.56
C PHE A 784 27.77 -42.64 4.21
N SER A 785 27.98 -43.96 4.22
CA SER A 785 27.77 -44.83 3.04
C SER A 785 26.90 -46.00 3.47
N GLY A 786 25.73 -46.14 2.86
CA GLY A 786 24.73 -47.11 3.27
C GLY A 786 23.70 -47.40 2.20
N PHE A 787 22.91 -48.46 2.41
CA PHE A 787 21.79 -48.79 1.56
C PHE A 787 20.54 -48.06 2.04
N VAL A 788 19.99 -47.21 1.18
CA VAL A 788 18.77 -46.44 1.41
C VAL A 788 17.65 -47.12 0.62
N ARG A 789 16.46 -47.24 1.23
CA ARG A 789 15.24 -47.72 0.56
C ARG A 789 14.58 -46.54 -0.17
N GLY A 790 13.89 -46.80 -1.26
CA GLY A 790 13.21 -45.75 -2.03
C GLY A 790 12.24 -46.32 -3.04
N THR A 791 11.86 -45.49 -4.00
CA THR A 791 10.88 -45.83 -5.04
C THR A 791 11.47 -45.57 -6.42
N ASP A 792 11.55 -46.61 -7.24
CA ASP A 792 11.76 -46.48 -8.68
C ASP A 792 10.42 -46.15 -9.33
N ILE A 793 10.40 -45.11 -10.16
CA ILE A 793 9.23 -44.63 -10.89
C ILE A 793 9.50 -44.85 -12.37
N THR A 794 8.65 -45.62 -13.05
CA THR A 794 8.66 -45.73 -14.51
C THR A 794 7.49 -44.97 -15.07
N LEU A 795 7.76 -43.97 -15.92
CA LEU A 795 6.74 -43.17 -16.58
C LEU A 795 6.78 -43.44 -18.09
N THR A 796 5.67 -43.96 -18.62
CA THR A 796 5.50 -44.25 -20.05
C THR A 796 4.78 -43.10 -20.72
N MET A 797 5.35 -42.59 -21.82
CA MET A 797 4.88 -41.38 -22.51
C MET A 797 4.57 -41.69 -23.99
N ASP A 798 3.49 -41.14 -24.52
CA ASP A 798 3.10 -41.30 -25.92
C ASP A 798 3.78 -40.22 -26.78
N GLY A 799 4.75 -40.61 -27.61
CA GLY A 799 5.63 -39.69 -28.34
C GLY A 799 4.90 -38.73 -29.29
N GLU A 800 3.75 -39.14 -29.82
CA GLU A 800 2.91 -38.33 -30.72
C GLU A 800 2.33 -37.07 -30.05
N TYR A 801 2.32 -37.03 -28.71
CA TYR A 801 1.85 -35.88 -27.94
C TYR A 801 2.96 -34.84 -27.67
N TYR A 802 4.21 -35.15 -28.00
CA TYR A 802 5.38 -34.28 -27.76
C TYR A 802 6.03 -33.75 -29.05
N VAL A 803 5.33 -33.84 -30.19
CA VAL A 803 5.78 -33.25 -31.47
C VAL A 803 6.02 -31.74 -31.30
N GLY A 804 7.23 -31.28 -31.63
CA GLY A 804 7.68 -29.90 -31.41
C GLY A 804 8.15 -29.57 -29.98
N GLY A 805 8.13 -30.55 -29.07
CA GLY A 805 8.66 -30.46 -27.72
C GLY A 805 9.74 -31.52 -27.43
N SER A 806 10.16 -31.64 -26.17
CA SER A 806 11.14 -32.64 -25.73
C SER A 806 10.61 -33.45 -24.55
N ILE A 807 10.42 -34.75 -24.77
CA ILE A 807 10.11 -35.75 -23.73
C ILE A 807 11.14 -35.69 -22.60
N TYR A 808 12.43 -35.62 -22.95
CA TYR A 808 13.53 -35.56 -21.99
C TYR A 808 13.47 -34.32 -21.09
N LEU A 809 13.15 -33.14 -21.65
CA LEU A 809 13.04 -31.90 -20.89
C LEU A 809 11.83 -31.93 -19.94
N PHE A 810 10.68 -32.41 -20.43
CA PHE A 810 9.47 -32.55 -19.61
C PHE A 810 9.68 -33.56 -18.47
N ALA A 811 10.26 -34.72 -18.77
CA ALA A 811 10.64 -35.72 -17.77
C ALA A 811 11.68 -35.21 -16.76
N SER A 812 12.64 -34.38 -17.18
CA SER A 812 13.62 -33.76 -16.27
C SER A 812 12.96 -32.83 -15.25
N ALA A 813 11.84 -32.17 -15.61
CA ALA A 813 11.06 -31.40 -14.65
C ALA A 813 10.26 -32.32 -13.70
N LEU A 814 9.66 -33.40 -14.24
CA LEU A 814 8.94 -34.38 -13.42
C LEU A 814 9.83 -35.13 -12.43
N GLU A 815 11.09 -35.42 -12.78
CA GLU A 815 12.08 -36.03 -11.86
C GLU A 815 12.31 -35.18 -10.61
N ARG A 816 12.38 -33.85 -10.78
CA ARG A 816 12.50 -32.92 -9.65
C ARG A 816 11.21 -32.82 -8.86
N PHE A 817 10.07 -32.84 -9.54
CA PHE A 817 8.76 -32.84 -8.90
C PHE A 817 8.56 -34.06 -8.00
N PHE A 818 8.81 -35.28 -8.50
CA PHE A 818 8.64 -36.51 -7.72
C PHE A 818 9.53 -36.56 -6.46
N ALA A 819 10.74 -36.01 -6.55
CA ALA A 819 11.64 -35.95 -5.40
C ALA A 819 11.14 -35.08 -4.24
N LEU A 820 10.20 -34.15 -4.47
CA LEU A 820 9.54 -33.39 -3.39
C LEU A 820 8.57 -34.23 -2.56
N TYR A 821 8.14 -35.39 -3.07
CA TYR A 821 7.25 -36.34 -2.39
C TYR A 821 8.04 -37.48 -1.73
N CYS A 822 9.36 -37.40 -1.74
CA CYS A 822 10.24 -38.36 -1.08
C CYS A 822 10.11 -38.23 0.45
N SER A 823 9.94 -39.35 1.16
CA SER A 823 9.97 -39.36 2.62
C SER A 823 11.41 -39.13 3.15
N PRO A 824 11.57 -38.65 4.40
CA PRO A 824 12.88 -38.60 5.05
C PRO A 824 13.60 -39.96 4.99
N ASN A 825 14.92 -39.95 4.79
CA ASN A 825 15.76 -41.14 4.63
C ASN A 825 15.30 -42.10 3.51
N SER A 826 14.79 -41.55 2.40
CA SER A 826 14.34 -42.29 1.22
C SER A 826 14.95 -41.71 -0.07
N PHE A 827 14.64 -42.32 -1.22
CA PHE A 827 14.90 -41.73 -2.54
C PHE A 827 13.75 -41.99 -3.51
N THR A 828 13.62 -41.15 -4.54
CA THR A 828 12.88 -41.44 -5.78
C THR A 828 13.85 -41.50 -6.96
N ARG A 829 13.62 -42.39 -7.93
CA ARG A 829 14.43 -42.49 -9.15
C ARG A 829 13.51 -42.63 -10.37
N LEU A 830 13.65 -41.72 -11.35
CA LEU A 830 12.80 -41.72 -12.54
C LEU A 830 13.44 -42.49 -13.70
N CYS A 831 12.61 -43.27 -14.39
CA CYS A 831 12.89 -43.94 -15.66
C CYS A 831 11.76 -43.61 -16.65
N ILE A 832 12.09 -43.39 -17.93
CA ILE A 832 11.14 -43.03 -18.98
C ILE A 832 11.14 -44.09 -20.08
N LYS A 833 9.95 -44.51 -20.50
CA LYS A 833 9.70 -45.34 -21.69
C LYS A 833 8.82 -44.55 -22.66
N THR A 834 8.88 -44.85 -23.96
CA THR A 834 7.84 -44.38 -24.91
C THR A 834 6.87 -45.51 -25.24
N LYS A 835 5.63 -45.17 -25.58
CA LYS A 835 4.64 -46.13 -26.08
C LYS A 835 5.08 -46.75 -27.42
N GLN A 836 5.81 -45.98 -28.24
CA GLN A 836 6.30 -46.40 -29.56
C GLN A 836 7.56 -47.29 -29.52
N GLN A 837 8.30 -47.33 -28.41
CA GLN A 837 9.54 -48.11 -28.28
C GLN A 837 9.62 -48.77 -26.90
N ASN A 838 9.74 -50.10 -26.85
CA ASN A 838 9.86 -50.87 -25.60
C ASN A 838 11.16 -50.62 -24.79
N GLY A 839 12.00 -49.67 -25.20
CA GLY A 839 13.26 -49.34 -24.53
C GLY A 839 13.14 -48.23 -23.48
N VAL A 840 14.12 -48.18 -22.59
CA VAL A 840 14.33 -47.02 -21.69
C VAL A 840 14.87 -45.86 -22.54
N VAL A 841 14.13 -44.76 -22.58
CA VAL A 841 14.50 -43.54 -23.31
C VAL A 841 15.53 -42.73 -22.51
N ALA A 842 15.33 -42.66 -21.20
CA ALA A 842 16.21 -41.98 -20.27
C ALA A 842 15.96 -42.47 -18.83
N SER A 843 16.99 -42.41 -18.00
CA SER A 843 16.89 -42.62 -16.55
C SER A 843 17.75 -41.59 -15.82
N TRP A 844 17.29 -41.18 -14.65
CA TRP A 844 17.94 -40.20 -13.78
C TRP A 844 18.51 -40.89 -12.54
N PRO A 845 19.53 -40.30 -11.87
CA PRO A 845 20.02 -40.84 -10.61
C PRO A 845 18.95 -40.77 -9.49
N ALA A 846 19.15 -41.55 -8.43
CA ALA A 846 18.33 -41.48 -7.23
C ALA A 846 18.41 -40.08 -6.57
N ARG A 847 17.27 -39.53 -6.15
CA ARG A 847 17.13 -38.19 -5.57
C ARG A 847 16.23 -38.20 -4.34
N ALA A 848 16.64 -37.48 -3.28
CA ALA A 848 15.87 -37.33 -2.03
C ALA A 848 15.17 -35.96 -1.86
N GLY A 849 15.25 -35.10 -2.88
CA GLY A 849 14.62 -33.77 -2.87
C GLY A 849 15.29 -32.82 -1.87
N GLU A 850 14.48 -32.14 -1.06
CA GLU A 850 14.92 -31.34 0.09
C GLU A 850 14.92 -32.14 1.41
N ALA A 851 14.54 -33.42 1.38
CA ALA A 851 14.51 -34.25 2.57
C ALA A 851 15.94 -34.58 3.03
N LEU A 852 16.19 -34.45 4.33
CA LEU A 852 17.39 -34.97 4.96
C LEU A 852 17.44 -36.49 4.77
N VAL A 853 18.53 -36.95 4.15
CA VAL A 853 19.01 -38.33 4.22
C VAL A 853 20.12 -38.31 5.26
N ILE A 854 19.84 -38.92 6.42
CA ILE A 854 20.75 -39.04 7.57
C ILE A 854 21.57 -40.32 7.41
#